data_AF-A0A7Z9E4G6-F1
#
_entry.id   AF-A0A7Z9E4G6-F1
#
_cell.length_a   1.000
_cell.length_b   1.000
_cell.length_c   1.000
_cell.angle_alpha   90.00
_cell.angle_beta   90.00
_cell.angle_gamma   90.00
#
_symmetry.space_group_name_H-M   'P 1'
#
loop_
_entity.id
_entity.type
_entity.pdbx_description
1 polymer ?
#
loop_
_entity_poly.entity_id
_entity_poly.type
_entity_poly.pdbx_seq_one_letter_code
_entity_poly.pdbx_strand_id
1 'polypeptide(L)'
;MEMIGQLLDRRYRIVQVLSSGAFGQTYLAADTRRPGHPQCVVKQLRPPSNNSNVLKTALRLFRQEAEILERLGRHDQIPQLLAYFEDHNQFYLVEEFVSGHPLMKELVPGSPWSEERVILLIEDILEILVFVHENLVIHRDVNPSNLIRRKSDEKLVLIDFGSVKEASTRLAEGNGQGLRTIATGTPSYMPIEQFQGHPQYNSDIYAVGMIAIQAITGLEASDLPKLQDPSLSNSGELNWRNYAKVSTGLAQVIDKMVHPYYSKRYLTVIDVLDDLRKATGRSGFNINKLKNFPAYPEEKAPIPWGKIVAIAATGLVGLFVIFGLIQVLNQPDPIKAENAFKKGIEKAEKDDLKGALRAFNQAIKFNPTNPEIYHKRANTYYDLKEYDQALADYTKAIELNPNYTNAYFNRGLTRYDLNDLSGALADFNQVIKQQPQDGDAFYKRGLIYYDREDYESAIQDYNTVLRLQPGQAKAYRARGTARVKSGNLQAGMADYTEAIRLEPKNPAGYYDRGRSRFHLGDYQGALADYNTVLQLDPNNAEAYANRCSVNINLWDYNQAITDCTEAINRTPNDVAYNNRCIAYLNLKDYPKAIADCSKAIEIKGDDYKAYSNRGLARFAAQDYPGAIVDYTSGININPNDAEAYGNRAQVYVKMKNYDQAIADYAQAIRLKSNYAGAYYGRGLIRVEIGDKSGAISDFEQAGKLYLEQGLTGGYKDAQFQIKRLE
;
A
#
# COMPACT_ATOMS: atom_id res chain seq x y z
N MET A 1 2.87 16.33 24.43
CA MET A 1 2.23 17.44 25.17
C MET A 1 0.95 17.81 24.46
N GLU A 2 -0.16 17.89 25.17
CA GLU A 2 -1.47 18.26 24.60
C GLU A 2 -1.50 19.77 24.26
N MET A 3 -1.88 20.12 23.03
CA MET A 3 -1.93 21.50 22.50
C MET A 3 -3.17 22.31 22.97
N ILE A 4 -3.89 21.83 23.98
CA ILE A 4 -5.12 22.48 24.45
C ILE A 4 -4.78 23.87 25.01
N GLY A 5 -5.51 24.90 24.55
CA GLY A 5 -5.27 26.30 24.91
C GLY A 5 -4.22 27.01 24.05
N GLN A 6 -3.48 26.31 23.19
CA GLN A 6 -2.50 26.90 22.28
C GLN A 6 -3.20 27.76 21.21
N LEU A 7 -2.58 28.89 20.86
CA LEU A 7 -3.05 29.80 19.81
C LEU A 7 -2.21 29.59 18.53
N LEU A 8 -2.83 29.03 17.50
CA LEU A 8 -2.22 28.78 16.19
C LEU A 8 -2.47 29.95 15.24
N ASP A 9 -1.47 30.31 14.44
CA ASP A 9 -1.52 31.45 13.48
C ASP A 9 -2.00 32.77 14.13
N ARG A 10 -1.79 32.91 15.45
CA ARG A 10 -2.30 34.03 16.26
C ARG A 10 -3.82 34.27 16.05
N ARG A 11 -4.58 33.22 15.74
CA ARG A 11 -6.00 33.29 15.37
C ARG A 11 -6.82 32.15 15.93
N TYR A 12 -6.35 30.90 15.81
CA TYR A 12 -7.14 29.73 16.17
C TYR A 12 -6.71 29.18 17.52
N ARG A 13 -7.57 29.29 18.53
CA ARG A 13 -7.29 28.74 19.88
C ARG A 13 -7.82 27.32 19.97
N ILE A 14 -6.95 26.34 20.20
CA ILE A 14 -7.35 24.94 20.37
C ILE A 14 -8.17 24.78 21.64
N VAL A 15 -9.36 24.19 21.51
CA VAL A 15 -10.33 23.98 22.59
C VAL A 15 -10.33 22.53 23.05
N GLN A 16 -10.36 21.58 22.12
CA GLN A 16 -10.35 20.14 22.43
C GLN A 16 -9.80 19.33 21.26
N VAL A 17 -9.33 18.12 21.55
CA VAL A 17 -9.00 17.11 20.53
C VAL A 17 -10.30 16.43 20.09
N LEU A 18 -10.56 16.39 18.78
CA LEU A 18 -11.70 15.66 18.20
C LEU A 18 -11.32 14.24 17.77
N SER A 19 -10.15 14.08 17.15
CA SER A 19 -9.63 12.77 16.75
C SER A 19 -8.10 12.80 16.59
N SER A 20 -7.47 11.64 16.71
CA SER A 20 -6.02 11.45 16.53
C SER A 20 -5.80 10.28 15.58
N GLY A 21 -5.01 10.48 14.52
CA GLY A 21 -4.66 9.46 13.53
C GLY A 21 -3.15 9.38 13.27
N ALA A 22 -2.74 8.41 12.45
CA ALA A 22 -1.33 8.12 12.16
C ALA A 22 -0.58 9.26 11.43
N PHE A 23 -1.30 10.16 10.75
CA PHE A 23 -0.73 11.24 9.92
C PHE A 23 -1.20 12.63 10.34
N GLY A 24 -2.00 12.74 11.40
CA GLY A 24 -2.55 14.01 11.80
C GLY A 24 -3.42 13.95 13.04
N GLN A 25 -3.71 15.13 13.58
CA GLN A 25 -4.60 15.30 14.72
C GLN A 25 -5.64 16.38 14.39
N THR A 26 -6.90 16.08 14.67
CA THR A 26 -8.01 16.99 14.41
C THR A 26 -8.48 17.59 15.73
N TYR A 27 -8.62 18.91 15.75
CA TYR A 27 -9.01 19.68 16.91
C TYR A 27 -10.28 20.48 16.64
N LEU A 28 -11.02 20.75 17.70
CA LEU A 28 -11.95 21.88 17.72
C LEU A 28 -11.17 23.11 18.17
N ALA A 29 -11.32 24.22 17.45
CA ALA A 29 -10.70 25.49 17.78
C ALA A 29 -11.71 26.64 17.72
N ALA A 30 -11.43 27.73 18.42
CA ALA A 30 -12.17 28.97 18.34
C ALA A 30 -11.41 30.01 17.51
N ASP A 31 -12.06 30.63 16.53
CA ASP A 31 -11.50 31.75 15.76
C ASP A 31 -11.53 33.04 16.60
N THR A 32 -10.40 33.37 17.21
CA THR A 32 -10.28 34.52 18.13
C THR A 32 -10.40 35.87 17.44
N ARG A 33 -10.32 35.94 16.10
CA ARG A 33 -10.39 37.20 15.34
C ARG A 33 -11.78 37.52 14.81
N ARG A 34 -12.76 36.63 14.99
CA ARG A 34 -14.16 36.87 14.63
C ARG A 34 -15.01 37.15 15.88
N PRO A 35 -15.95 38.11 15.84
CA PRO A 35 -16.89 38.34 16.92
C PRO A 35 -17.64 37.04 17.30
N GLY A 36 -17.77 36.78 18.59
CA GLY A 36 -18.43 35.57 19.11
C GLY A 36 -17.58 34.30 19.06
N HIS A 37 -16.32 34.38 18.62
CA HIS A 37 -15.35 33.28 18.63
C HIS A 37 -15.90 31.96 18.04
N PRO A 38 -16.39 31.98 16.79
CA PRO A 38 -17.03 30.82 16.18
C PRO A 38 -16.08 29.62 16.18
N GLN A 39 -16.65 28.45 16.40
CA GLN A 39 -15.92 27.19 16.40
C GLN A 39 -15.58 26.77 14.96
N CYS A 40 -14.41 26.16 14.80
CA CYS A 40 -13.91 25.62 13.55
C CYS A 40 -13.14 24.32 13.84
N VAL A 41 -12.98 23.49 12.81
CA VAL A 41 -12.15 22.29 12.89
C VAL A 41 -10.77 22.63 12.38
N VAL A 42 -9.73 22.27 13.14
CA VAL A 42 -8.33 22.41 12.74
C VAL A 42 -7.75 21.01 12.58
N LYS A 43 -7.43 20.62 11.35
CA LYS A 43 -6.65 19.43 11.07
C LYS A 43 -5.17 19.82 11.07
N GLN A 44 -4.36 19.14 11.87
CA GLN A 44 -2.91 19.27 11.90
C GLN A 44 -2.30 18.07 11.23
N LEU A 45 -1.41 18.28 10.26
CA LEU A 45 -0.57 17.22 9.73
C LEU A 45 0.54 16.88 10.73
N ARG A 46 0.59 15.61 11.17
CA ARG A 46 1.64 15.06 12.05
C ARG A 46 2.27 13.85 11.38
N PRO A 47 3.36 14.03 10.63
CA PRO A 47 4.03 12.92 9.98
C PRO A 47 4.61 11.95 11.05
N PRO A 48 4.41 10.63 10.91
CA PRO A 48 4.89 9.64 11.89
C PRO A 48 6.41 9.43 11.86
N SER A 49 7.11 9.93 10.83
CA SER A 49 8.57 9.90 10.70
C SER A 49 9.08 11.09 9.88
N ASN A 50 10.36 11.44 10.03
CA ASN A 50 11.05 12.41 9.16
C ASN A 50 11.44 11.83 7.79
N ASN A 51 10.86 10.68 7.39
CA ASN A 51 11.11 10.10 6.07
C ASN A 51 10.57 11.04 4.99
N SER A 52 11.47 11.53 4.11
CA SER A 52 11.14 12.50 3.06
C SER A 52 9.97 12.08 2.18
N ASN A 53 9.81 10.79 1.90
CA ASN A 53 8.74 10.31 1.02
C ASN A 53 7.38 10.25 1.72
N VAL A 54 7.35 9.80 2.98
CA VAL A 54 6.11 9.80 3.78
C VAL A 54 5.66 11.22 4.07
N LEU A 55 6.59 12.13 4.37
CA LEU A 55 6.31 13.53 4.54
C LEU A 55 5.78 14.18 3.25
N LYS A 56 6.41 13.91 2.10
CA LYS A 56 5.96 14.42 0.78
C LYS A 56 4.57 13.91 0.42
N THR A 57 4.29 12.63 0.65
CA THR A 57 2.97 12.06 0.41
C THR A 57 1.94 12.67 1.35
N ALA A 58 2.17 12.63 2.66
CA ALA A 58 1.25 13.23 3.64
C ALA A 58 0.97 14.71 3.34
N LEU A 59 2.00 15.48 2.97
CA LEU A 59 1.85 16.88 2.56
C LEU A 59 1.07 17.04 1.24
N ARG A 60 1.29 16.17 0.24
CA ARG A 60 0.51 16.18 -1.00
C ARG A 60 -0.97 15.93 -0.74
N LEU A 61 -1.31 14.96 0.09
CA LEU A 61 -2.70 14.62 0.40
C LEU A 61 -3.39 15.72 1.19
N PHE A 62 -2.67 16.27 2.17
CA PHE A 62 -3.14 17.38 2.98
C PHE A 62 -3.38 18.66 2.14
N ARG A 63 -2.55 18.91 1.12
CA ARG A 63 -2.78 19.97 0.13
C ARG A 63 -3.96 19.66 -0.78
N GLN A 64 -4.06 18.42 -1.26
CA GLN A 64 -5.13 18.00 -2.14
C GLN A 64 -6.51 18.17 -1.47
N GLU A 65 -6.62 17.90 -0.17
CA GLU A 65 -7.86 18.20 0.59
C GLU A 65 -8.22 19.68 0.54
N ALA A 66 -7.25 20.56 0.80
CA ALA A 66 -7.45 22.01 0.73
C ALA A 66 -7.89 22.45 -0.68
N GLU A 67 -7.22 21.95 -1.72
CA GLU A 67 -7.54 22.25 -3.12
C GLU A 67 -8.93 21.77 -3.53
N ILE A 68 -9.35 20.59 -3.06
CA ILE A 68 -10.70 20.06 -3.31
C ILE A 68 -11.75 20.91 -2.62
N LEU A 69 -11.57 21.24 -1.34
CA LEU A 69 -12.52 22.08 -0.60
C LEU A 69 -12.60 23.50 -1.19
N GLU A 70 -11.46 24.06 -1.61
CA GLU A 70 -11.42 25.35 -2.32
C GLU A 70 -12.16 25.28 -3.66
N ARG A 71 -11.99 24.18 -4.41
CA ARG A 71 -12.69 23.96 -5.69
C ARG A 71 -14.19 23.79 -5.51
N LEU A 72 -14.62 23.06 -4.47
CA LEU A 72 -16.04 22.89 -4.12
C LEU A 72 -16.66 24.19 -3.62
N GLY A 73 -15.86 25.08 -3.05
CA GLY A 73 -16.29 26.41 -2.61
C GLY A 73 -17.35 26.34 -1.52
N ARG A 74 -18.44 27.09 -1.70
CA ARG A 74 -19.51 27.19 -0.69
C ARG A 74 -20.69 26.29 -1.06
N HIS A 75 -21.01 25.35 -0.17
CA HIS A 75 -22.17 24.47 -0.29
C HIS A 75 -22.79 24.23 1.10
N ASP A 76 -24.11 24.08 1.20
CA ASP A 76 -24.82 23.96 2.50
C ASP A 76 -24.48 22.66 3.25
N GLN A 77 -24.12 21.60 2.52
CA GLN A 77 -23.88 20.26 3.06
C GLN A 77 -22.43 19.78 2.89
N ILE A 78 -21.49 20.71 2.69
CA ILE A 78 -20.03 20.44 2.65
C ILE A 78 -19.34 21.55 3.46
N PRO A 79 -18.45 21.22 4.41
CA PRO A 79 -17.72 22.23 5.18
C PRO A 79 -16.89 23.14 4.30
N GLN A 80 -16.92 24.44 4.56
CA GLN A 80 -16.08 25.39 3.85
C GLN A 80 -14.63 25.37 4.37
N LEU A 81 -13.65 25.47 3.47
CA LEU A 81 -12.26 25.80 3.83
C LEU A 81 -12.18 27.24 4.36
N LEU A 82 -11.67 27.41 5.58
CA LEU A 82 -11.53 28.71 6.25
C LEU A 82 -10.10 29.24 6.22
N ALA A 83 -9.10 28.35 6.27
CA ALA A 83 -7.69 28.70 6.13
C ALA A 83 -6.84 27.45 5.85
N TYR A 84 -5.68 27.68 5.22
CA TYR A 84 -4.59 26.72 5.09
C TYR A 84 -3.29 27.46 5.39
N PHE A 85 -2.53 27.00 6.39
CA PHE A 85 -1.31 27.70 6.83
C PHE A 85 -0.26 26.75 7.41
N GLU A 86 0.95 27.28 7.56
CA GLU A 86 2.07 26.62 8.21
C GLU A 86 2.45 27.40 9.48
N ASP A 87 2.63 26.70 10.60
CA ASP A 87 3.03 27.29 11.88
C ASP A 87 4.06 26.36 12.56
N HIS A 88 5.24 26.89 12.90
CA HIS A 88 6.37 26.12 13.48
C HIS A 88 6.72 24.83 12.70
N ASN A 89 6.81 24.90 11.36
CA ASN A 89 7.07 23.76 10.46
C ASN A 89 6.03 22.63 10.56
N GLN A 90 4.79 22.96 10.91
CA GLN A 90 3.64 22.06 10.91
C GLN A 90 2.54 22.64 10.02
N PHE A 91 1.85 21.78 9.28
CA PHE A 91 0.81 22.19 8.33
C PHE A 91 -0.58 22.05 8.95
N TYR A 92 -1.41 23.07 8.75
CA TYR A 92 -2.75 23.15 9.29
C TYR A 92 -3.77 23.50 8.21
N LEU A 93 -4.92 22.85 8.28
CA LEU A 93 -6.11 23.07 7.47
C LEU A 93 -7.23 23.40 8.44
N VAL A 94 -7.94 24.50 8.20
CA VAL A 94 -9.05 24.94 9.03
C VAL A 94 -10.31 24.91 8.20
N GLU A 95 -11.32 24.18 8.67
CA GLU A 95 -12.62 24.04 8.02
C GLU A 95 -13.76 24.43 8.97
N GLU A 96 -14.93 24.65 8.40
CA GLU A 96 -16.16 24.92 9.16
C GLU A 96 -16.49 23.76 10.12
N PHE A 97 -16.82 24.09 11.36
CA PHE A 97 -17.27 23.07 12.32
C PHE A 97 -18.75 22.75 12.12
N VAL A 98 -19.03 21.49 11.83
CA VAL A 98 -20.39 20.97 11.73
C VAL A 98 -20.85 20.44 13.10
N SER A 99 -21.71 21.19 13.78
CA SER A 99 -22.33 20.72 15.02
C SER A 99 -23.33 19.60 14.73
N GLY A 100 -23.08 18.40 15.26
CA GLY A 100 -23.89 17.24 14.95
C GLY A 100 -23.33 15.93 15.51
N HIS A 101 -23.79 14.81 14.97
CA HIS A 101 -23.25 13.49 15.26
C HIS A 101 -23.07 12.67 13.98
N PRO A 102 -22.08 11.76 13.91
CA PRO A 102 -21.88 10.93 12.71
C PRO A 102 -23.02 9.93 12.53
N LEU A 103 -23.39 9.68 11.27
CA LEU A 103 -24.43 8.74 10.84
C LEU A 103 -24.20 7.33 11.42
N MET A 104 -22.94 6.93 11.63
CA MET A 104 -22.58 5.65 12.26
C MET A 104 -23.28 5.44 13.62
N LYS A 105 -23.56 6.52 14.38
CA LYS A 105 -24.30 6.41 15.65
C LYS A 105 -25.79 6.15 15.48
N GLU A 106 -26.35 6.43 14.30
CA GLU A 106 -27.74 6.12 13.98
C GLU A 106 -27.91 4.68 13.47
N LEU A 107 -26.87 4.11 12.84
CA LEU A 107 -26.84 2.75 12.28
C LEU A 107 -26.49 1.72 13.37
N VAL A 108 -27.42 1.49 14.30
CA VAL A 108 -27.23 0.57 15.43
C VAL A 108 -27.27 -0.90 14.95
N PRO A 109 -26.23 -1.72 15.19
CA PRO A 109 -26.24 -3.13 14.82
C PRO A 109 -27.41 -3.90 15.44
N GLY A 110 -28.00 -4.82 14.68
CA GLY A 110 -29.20 -5.57 15.02
C GLY A 110 -30.52 -4.79 14.92
N SER A 111 -30.47 -3.50 14.54
CA SER A 111 -31.66 -2.63 14.44
C SER A 111 -31.89 -2.16 12.99
N PRO A 112 -32.58 -2.95 12.14
CA PRO A 112 -32.85 -2.56 10.76
C PRO A 112 -33.78 -1.34 10.70
N TRP A 113 -33.51 -0.45 9.74
CA TRP A 113 -34.33 0.73 9.47
C TRP A 113 -35.52 0.39 8.59
N SER A 114 -36.54 1.25 8.61
CA SER A 114 -37.66 1.13 7.67
C SER A 114 -37.20 1.44 6.25
N GLU A 115 -37.86 0.82 5.27
CA GLU A 115 -37.63 1.07 3.85
C GLU A 115 -37.67 2.56 3.51
N GLU A 116 -38.69 3.26 4.04
CA GLU A 116 -38.87 4.70 3.83
C GLU A 116 -37.69 5.54 4.33
N ARG A 117 -37.15 5.20 5.50
CA ARG A 117 -36.01 5.90 6.08
C ARG A 117 -34.73 5.63 5.29
N VAL A 118 -34.56 4.41 4.78
CA VAL A 118 -33.41 4.06 3.92
C VAL A 118 -33.49 4.80 2.59
N ILE A 119 -34.67 4.95 1.99
CA ILE A 119 -34.86 5.75 0.76
C ILE A 119 -34.44 7.20 1.01
N LEU A 120 -34.93 7.82 2.10
CA LEU A 120 -34.55 9.20 2.46
C LEU A 120 -33.04 9.33 2.70
N LEU A 121 -32.42 8.34 3.34
CA LEU A 121 -30.97 8.32 3.54
C LEU A 121 -30.19 8.29 2.21
N ILE A 122 -30.63 7.47 1.26
CA ILE A 122 -30.02 7.39 -0.07
C ILE A 122 -30.18 8.74 -0.79
N GLU A 123 -31.39 9.31 -0.78
CA GLU A 123 -31.66 10.62 -1.39
C GLU A 123 -30.77 11.72 -0.80
N ASP A 124 -30.70 11.82 0.54
CA ASP A 124 -29.87 12.81 1.25
C ASP A 124 -28.39 12.74 0.83
N ILE A 125 -27.81 11.53 0.74
CA ILE A 125 -26.39 11.35 0.40
C ILE A 125 -26.16 11.64 -1.08
N LEU A 126 -27.03 11.14 -1.96
CA LEU A 126 -26.89 11.32 -3.40
C LEU A 126 -27.05 12.79 -3.81
N GLU A 127 -27.93 13.56 -3.17
CA GLU A 127 -28.06 15.00 -3.46
C GLU A 127 -26.76 15.76 -3.19
N ILE A 128 -26.00 15.40 -2.16
CA ILE A 128 -24.67 15.95 -1.90
C ILE A 128 -23.71 15.53 -3.02
N LEU A 129 -23.72 14.25 -3.41
CA LEU A 129 -22.82 13.71 -4.43
C LEU A 129 -23.07 14.27 -5.84
N VAL A 130 -24.29 14.72 -6.17
CA VAL A 130 -24.54 15.46 -7.42
C VAL A 130 -23.61 16.66 -7.52
N PHE A 131 -23.57 17.50 -6.48
CA PHE A 131 -22.73 18.70 -6.46
C PHE A 131 -21.23 18.35 -6.48
N VAL A 132 -20.83 17.31 -5.74
CA VAL A 132 -19.43 16.84 -5.71
C VAL A 132 -18.97 16.38 -7.10
N HIS A 133 -19.78 15.56 -7.78
CA HIS A 133 -19.47 15.01 -9.10
C HIS A 133 -19.57 16.07 -10.21
N GLU A 134 -20.48 17.04 -10.12
CA GLU A 134 -20.54 18.22 -11.02
C GLU A 134 -19.24 19.01 -11.00
N ASN A 135 -18.62 19.12 -9.84
CA ASN A 135 -17.32 19.76 -9.67
C ASN A 135 -16.15 18.81 -9.97
N LEU A 136 -16.38 17.71 -10.69
CA LEU A 136 -15.40 16.72 -11.14
C LEU A 136 -14.61 16.07 -9.98
N VAL A 137 -15.18 16.03 -8.78
CA VAL A 137 -14.58 15.41 -7.58
C VAL A 137 -15.15 14.00 -7.44
N ILE A 138 -14.32 13.03 -7.07
CA ILE A 138 -14.74 11.72 -6.54
C ILE A 138 -14.38 11.74 -5.05
N HIS A 139 -15.33 11.44 -4.16
CA HIS A 139 -15.10 11.54 -2.72
C HIS A 139 -14.17 10.42 -2.20
N ARG A 140 -14.39 9.18 -2.64
CA ARG A 140 -13.55 7.98 -2.37
C ARG A 140 -13.59 7.44 -0.94
N ASP A 141 -14.21 8.10 0.03
CA ASP A 141 -14.46 7.51 1.36
C ASP A 141 -15.83 7.88 1.93
N VAL A 142 -16.88 7.73 1.10
CA VAL A 142 -18.26 7.88 1.57
C VAL A 142 -18.57 6.73 2.52
N ASN A 143 -18.71 7.03 3.80
CA ASN A 143 -19.02 6.05 4.84
C ASN A 143 -19.78 6.72 6.00
N PRO A 144 -20.43 5.96 6.90
CA PRO A 144 -21.24 6.55 7.97
C PRO A 144 -20.47 7.38 9.02
N SER A 145 -19.15 7.26 9.10
CA SER A 145 -18.32 8.12 9.98
C SER A 145 -18.05 9.49 9.36
N ASN A 146 -18.06 9.59 8.02
CA ASN A 146 -17.80 10.81 7.26
C ASN A 146 -19.09 11.56 6.85
N LEU A 147 -20.24 11.14 7.37
CA LEU A 147 -21.53 11.80 7.20
C LEU A 147 -22.01 12.30 8.56
N ILE A 148 -22.06 13.61 8.75
CA ILE A 148 -22.53 14.23 10.00
C ILE A 148 -23.99 14.65 9.85
N ARG A 149 -24.86 14.16 10.74
CA ARG A 149 -26.22 14.66 10.94
C ARG A 149 -26.14 15.99 11.68
N ARG A 150 -26.38 17.09 10.96
CA ARG A 150 -26.26 18.46 11.49
C ARG A 150 -27.41 18.76 12.45
N LYS A 151 -27.07 19.21 13.66
CA LYS A 151 -28.04 19.45 14.75
C LYS A 151 -29.05 20.57 14.45
N SER A 152 -28.70 21.53 13.61
CA SER A 152 -29.55 22.70 13.35
C SER A 152 -30.80 22.40 12.52
N ASP A 153 -30.71 21.43 11.60
CA ASP A 153 -31.73 21.15 10.60
C ASP A 153 -31.82 19.67 10.17
N GLU A 154 -31.09 18.78 10.83
CA GLU A 154 -31.07 17.33 10.60
C GLU A 154 -30.61 16.89 9.19
N LYS A 155 -30.01 17.80 8.42
CA LYS A 155 -29.40 17.45 7.13
C LYS A 155 -28.08 16.71 7.30
N LEU A 156 -27.78 15.80 6.37
CA LEU A 156 -26.44 15.24 6.26
C LEU A 156 -25.47 16.26 5.69
N VAL A 157 -24.27 16.29 6.28
CA VAL A 157 -23.12 17.04 5.80
C VAL A 157 -22.01 16.03 5.53
N LEU A 158 -21.52 15.98 4.30
CA LEU A 158 -20.40 15.13 3.90
C LEU A 158 -19.09 15.83 4.28
N ILE A 159 -18.23 15.13 4.99
CA ILE A 159 -16.96 15.65 5.48
C ILE A 159 -15.79 14.79 5.00
N ASP A 160 -14.56 15.26 5.23
CA ASP A 160 -13.33 14.50 5.01
C ASP A 160 -13.02 14.18 3.53
N PHE A 161 -13.00 15.24 2.71
CA PHE A 161 -12.59 15.19 1.30
C PHE A 161 -11.09 14.90 1.10
N GLY A 162 -10.33 14.84 2.20
CA GLY A 162 -8.93 14.46 2.26
C GLY A 162 -8.68 12.96 2.16
N SER A 163 -9.69 12.15 1.88
CA SER A 163 -9.52 10.72 1.61
C SER A 163 -8.78 10.47 0.29
N VAL A 164 -7.48 10.72 0.34
CA VAL A 164 -6.48 9.72 0.03
C VAL A 164 -5.82 9.33 1.37
N LYS A 165 -5.94 8.08 1.81
CA LYS A 165 -5.07 7.40 2.77
C LYS A 165 -3.95 6.76 1.93
N GLU A 166 -3.17 7.59 1.24
CA GLU A 166 -1.91 7.14 0.65
C GLU A 166 -0.87 7.18 1.77
N ALA A 167 -0.28 6.01 2.04
CA ALA A 167 0.53 5.65 3.21
C ALA A 167 -0.34 5.44 4.46
N SER A 168 -0.51 4.23 5.00
CA SER A 168 0.55 3.35 5.48
C SER A 168 0.27 1.85 5.28
N THR A 169 0.96 1.30 4.30
CA THR A 169 1.54 -0.05 4.20
C THR A 169 2.49 0.10 3.00
N ARG A 170 3.66 0.71 3.15
CA ARG A 170 4.85 0.14 3.79
C ARG A 170 5.72 1.22 4.43
N LEU A 171 5.85 1.18 5.75
CA LEU A 171 7.15 1.36 6.41
C LEU A 171 7.33 0.21 7.43
N ALA A 172 7.18 -0.99 6.90
CA ALA A 172 7.96 -2.14 7.30
C ALA A 172 8.14 -2.93 6.00
N GLU A 173 9.37 -3.26 5.65
CA GLU A 173 9.82 -3.90 4.41
C GLU A 173 10.11 -2.93 3.25
N GLY A 174 11.41 -2.74 3.05
CA GLY A 174 11.97 -2.02 1.92
C GLY A 174 11.86 -2.81 0.62
N ASN A 175 12.04 -2.02 -0.44
CA ASN A 175 12.31 -2.37 -1.84
C ASN A 175 11.11 -2.32 -2.77
N GLY A 176 11.37 -1.59 -3.86
CA GLY A 176 10.41 -1.02 -4.80
C GLY A 176 9.45 -2.04 -5.39
N GLN A 177 8.18 -1.73 -5.21
CA GLN A 177 7.10 -2.11 -6.09
C GLN A 177 6.30 -0.85 -6.35
N GLY A 178 5.73 -0.75 -7.55
CA GLY A 178 4.97 0.41 -8.01
C GLY A 178 3.97 0.89 -6.96
N LEU A 179 3.66 2.19 -6.99
CA LEU A 179 2.66 2.81 -6.14
C LEU A 179 1.35 2.01 -6.18
N ARG A 180 1.20 1.05 -5.26
CA ARG A 180 -0.09 0.55 -4.84
C ARG A 180 -0.61 1.59 -3.88
N THR A 181 -1.37 2.54 -4.43
CA THR A 181 -2.27 3.38 -3.67
C THR A 181 -3.13 2.44 -2.83
N ILE A 182 -2.92 2.42 -1.50
CA ILE A 182 -3.87 1.80 -0.59
C ILE A 182 -5.16 2.53 -0.82
N ALA A 183 -6.14 1.80 -1.31
CA ALA A 183 -7.42 2.36 -1.58
C ALA A 183 -8.02 3.03 -0.35
N THR A 184 -8.54 4.22 -0.57
CA THR A 184 -9.39 4.89 0.40
C THR A 184 -10.77 4.32 0.40
N GLY A 185 -11.39 4.33 1.57
CA GLY A 185 -12.62 3.61 1.85
C GLY A 185 -12.46 2.88 3.16
N THR A 186 -13.44 3.03 4.05
CA THR A 186 -13.65 2.01 5.08
C THR A 186 -13.92 0.68 4.37
N PRO A 187 -13.11 -0.39 4.57
CA PRO A 187 -13.13 -1.59 3.73
C PRO A 187 -14.53 -2.20 3.49
N SER A 188 -15.43 -2.02 4.45
CA SER A 188 -16.82 -2.45 4.40
C SER A 188 -17.70 -1.80 3.32
N TYR A 189 -17.33 -0.61 2.84
CA TYR A 189 -18.09 0.17 1.83
C TYR A 189 -17.30 0.38 0.54
N MET A 190 -16.08 -0.17 0.46
CA MET A 190 -15.15 0.08 -0.63
C MET A 190 -15.34 -0.94 -1.77
N PRO A 191 -15.54 -0.50 -3.02
CA PRO A 191 -15.58 -1.41 -4.15
C PRO A 191 -14.18 -1.82 -4.64
N ILE A 192 -14.10 -2.94 -5.36
CA ILE A 192 -12.83 -3.54 -5.79
C ILE A 192 -12.00 -2.65 -6.72
N GLU A 193 -12.61 -1.87 -7.61
CA GLU A 193 -11.86 -0.96 -8.49
C GLU A 193 -11.22 0.20 -7.72
N GLN A 194 -11.89 0.63 -6.64
CA GLN A 194 -11.33 1.59 -5.70
C GLN A 194 -10.20 0.93 -4.89
N PHE A 195 -10.40 -0.32 -4.43
CA PHE A 195 -9.36 -1.16 -3.82
C PHE A 195 -8.07 -1.26 -4.66
N GLN A 196 -8.24 -1.30 -5.99
CA GLN A 196 -7.16 -1.38 -6.97
C GLN A 196 -6.54 -0.02 -7.35
N GLY A 197 -7.00 1.09 -6.76
CA GLY A 197 -6.47 2.44 -7.00
C GLY A 197 -7.06 3.15 -8.23
N HIS A 198 -8.15 2.64 -8.78
CA HIS A 198 -8.84 3.20 -9.95
C HIS A 198 -10.30 3.60 -9.64
N PRO A 199 -10.54 4.51 -8.67
CA PRO A 199 -11.89 4.92 -8.31
C PRO A 199 -12.59 5.59 -9.50
N GLN A 200 -13.88 5.29 -9.63
CA GLN A 200 -14.79 5.89 -10.60
C GLN A 200 -15.83 6.73 -9.84
N TYR A 201 -16.56 7.61 -10.53
CA TYR A 201 -17.67 8.34 -9.91
C TYR A 201 -18.71 7.38 -9.30
N ASN A 202 -18.95 6.25 -9.97
CA ASN A 202 -19.85 5.21 -9.46
C ASN A 202 -19.23 4.26 -8.41
N SER A 203 -18.01 4.54 -7.96
CA SER A 203 -17.46 3.97 -6.72
C SER A 203 -18.10 4.63 -5.49
N ASP A 204 -18.37 5.94 -5.52
CA ASP A 204 -19.12 6.60 -4.45
C ASP A 204 -20.57 6.06 -4.38
N ILE A 205 -21.19 5.80 -5.54
CA ILE A 205 -22.54 5.21 -5.63
C ILE A 205 -22.59 3.83 -4.97
N TYR A 206 -21.56 3.00 -5.19
CA TYR A 206 -21.44 1.70 -4.53
C TYR A 206 -21.40 1.85 -3.01
N ALA A 207 -20.61 2.80 -2.50
CA ALA A 207 -20.51 3.03 -1.07
C ALA A 207 -21.87 3.46 -0.47
N VAL A 208 -22.63 4.32 -1.15
CA VAL A 208 -24.02 4.65 -0.75
C VAL A 208 -24.90 3.40 -0.73
N GLY A 209 -24.78 2.53 -1.72
CA GLY A 209 -25.51 1.25 -1.76
C GLY A 209 -25.17 0.33 -0.59
N MET A 210 -23.89 0.26 -0.20
CA MET A 210 -23.45 -0.52 0.98
C MET A 210 -23.96 0.08 2.30
N ILE A 211 -24.01 1.42 2.41
CA ILE A 211 -24.64 2.10 3.56
C ILE A 211 -26.14 1.77 3.63
N ALA A 212 -26.83 1.77 2.49
CA ALA A 212 -28.24 1.39 2.42
C ALA A 212 -28.47 -0.07 2.84
N ILE A 213 -27.62 -1.00 2.37
CA ILE A 213 -27.65 -2.40 2.79
C ILE A 213 -27.45 -2.52 4.30
N GLN A 214 -26.49 -1.81 4.87
CA GLN A 214 -26.28 -1.81 6.31
C GLN A 214 -27.52 -1.32 7.07
N ALA A 215 -28.09 -0.18 6.64
CA ALA A 215 -29.25 0.41 7.28
C ALA A 215 -30.48 -0.51 7.22
N ILE A 216 -30.74 -1.14 6.08
CA ILE A 216 -31.95 -1.97 5.89
C ILE A 216 -31.84 -3.36 6.52
N THR A 217 -30.63 -3.91 6.63
CA THR A 217 -30.39 -5.24 7.23
C THR A 217 -30.09 -5.15 8.73
N GLY A 218 -29.62 -4.00 9.22
CA GLY A 218 -29.12 -3.85 10.58
C GLY A 218 -27.79 -4.57 10.82
N LEU A 219 -27.07 -4.99 9.78
CA LEU A 219 -25.77 -5.66 9.94
C LEU A 219 -24.71 -4.74 10.54
N GLU A 220 -23.76 -5.33 11.27
CA GLU A 220 -22.57 -4.60 11.68
C GLU A 220 -21.68 -4.31 10.46
N ALA A 221 -20.97 -3.18 10.45
CA ALA A 221 -20.08 -2.83 9.33
C ALA A 221 -19.02 -3.91 9.05
N SER A 222 -18.56 -4.62 10.10
CA SER A 222 -17.60 -5.72 10.00
C SER A 222 -18.16 -6.98 9.30
N ASP A 223 -19.48 -7.10 9.19
CA ASP A 223 -20.16 -8.23 8.54
C ASP A 223 -20.49 -7.97 7.06
N LEU A 224 -20.50 -6.70 6.62
CA LEU A 224 -20.81 -6.34 5.22
C LEU A 224 -19.89 -7.05 4.19
N PRO A 225 -18.58 -7.22 4.41
CA PRO A 225 -17.73 -7.96 3.48
C PRO A 225 -18.12 -9.43 3.32
N LYS A 226 -18.75 -10.05 4.33
CA LYS A 226 -19.19 -11.45 4.28
C LYS A 226 -20.32 -11.67 3.27
N LEU A 227 -21.04 -10.61 2.89
CA LEU A 227 -22.06 -10.66 1.85
C LEU A 227 -21.48 -10.95 0.46
N GLN A 228 -20.15 -10.83 0.29
CA GLN A 228 -19.41 -11.10 -0.95
C GLN A 228 -18.86 -12.53 -1.01
N ASP A 229 -19.16 -13.40 -0.03
CA ASP A 229 -18.67 -14.79 -0.01
C ASP A 229 -19.15 -15.56 -1.27
N PRO A 230 -18.23 -15.95 -2.17
CA PRO A 230 -18.57 -16.66 -3.41
C PRO A 230 -19.20 -18.03 -3.17
N SER A 231 -19.02 -18.62 -1.98
CA SER A 231 -19.64 -19.90 -1.61
C SER A 231 -21.14 -19.79 -1.32
N LEU A 232 -21.64 -18.56 -1.12
CA LEU A 232 -23.03 -18.26 -0.80
C LEU A 232 -23.83 -17.66 -1.98
N SER A 233 -23.19 -17.39 -3.13
CA SER A 233 -23.80 -16.74 -4.30
C SER A 233 -23.21 -17.26 -5.62
N ASN A 234 -24.04 -17.90 -6.46
CA ASN A 234 -23.63 -18.45 -7.77
C ASN A 234 -23.38 -17.36 -8.85
N SER A 235 -23.84 -16.13 -8.63
CA SER A 235 -23.76 -15.01 -9.61
C SER A 235 -22.64 -14.00 -9.31
N GLY A 236 -21.98 -14.11 -8.14
CA GLY A 236 -21.05 -13.09 -7.64
C GLY A 236 -21.73 -11.81 -7.13
N GLU A 237 -23.07 -11.79 -7.10
CA GLU A 237 -23.86 -10.69 -6.54
C GLU A 237 -23.90 -10.77 -5.00
N LEU A 238 -24.02 -9.61 -4.36
CA LEU A 238 -24.10 -9.48 -2.90
C LEU A 238 -25.36 -10.15 -2.35
N ASN A 239 -25.20 -11.12 -1.45
CA ASN A 239 -26.32 -11.87 -0.90
C ASN A 239 -26.98 -11.16 0.31
N TRP A 240 -27.45 -9.93 0.12
CA TRP A 240 -28.04 -9.12 1.21
C TRP A 240 -29.56 -9.28 1.35
N ARG A 241 -30.26 -9.67 0.28
CA ARG A 241 -31.73 -9.82 0.25
C ARG A 241 -32.24 -10.89 1.24
N ASN A 242 -31.40 -11.82 1.66
CA ASN A 242 -31.76 -12.82 2.68
C ASN A 242 -31.84 -12.24 4.10
N TYR A 243 -31.31 -11.03 4.31
CA TYR A 243 -31.22 -10.38 5.62
C TYR A 243 -32.23 -9.24 5.80
N ALA A 244 -33.00 -8.87 4.76
CA ALA A 244 -33.98 -7.80 4.82
C ALA A 244 -35.19 -8.04 3.91
N LYS A 245 -36.37 -7.61 4.35
CA LYS A 245 -37.59 -7.62 3.54
C LYS A 245 -37.87 -6.21 3.02
N VAL A 246 -37.80 -6.03 1.71
CA VAL A 246 -37.97 -4.75 1.01
C VAL A 246 -38.79 -4.89 -0.26
N SER A 247 -39.32 -3.79 -0.77
CA SER A 247 -39.97 -3.75 -2.08
C SER A 247 -39.01 -4.18 -3.20
N THR A 248 -39.58 -4.78 -4.24
CA THR A 248 -38.81 -5.20 -5.43
C THR A 248 -38.11 -4.02 -6.09
N GLY A 249 -38.76 -2.85 -6.13
CA GLY A 249 -38.24 -1.63 -6.73
C GLY A 249 -36.97 -1.13 -6.03
N LEU A 250 -37.03 -0.92 -4.70
CA LEU A 250 -35.86 -0.48 -3.95
C LEU A 250 -34.71 -1.48 -4.06
N ALA A 251 -35.02 -2.77 -3.96
CA ALA A 251 -34.00 -3.81 -4.00
C ALA A 251 -33.27 -3.86 -5.35
N GLN A 252 -33.98 -3.64 -6.48
CA GLN A 252 -33.36 -3.56 -7.81
C GLN A 252 -32.42 -2.36 -7.94
N VAL A 253 -32.81 -1.21 -7.38
CA VAL A 253 -31.95 -0.01 -7.37
C VAL A 253 -30.69 -0.27 -6.56
N ILE A 254 -30.82 -0.79 -5.34
CA ILE A 254 -29.67 -1.11 -4.48
C ILE A 254 -28.76 -2.13 -5.15
N ASP A 255 -29.29 -3.23 -5.71
CA ASP A 255 -28.49 -4.25 -6.41
C ASP A 255 -27.65 -3.65 -7.55
N LYS A 256 -28.23 -2.73 -8.33
CA LYS A 256 -27.53 -2.04 -9.41
C LYS A 256 -26.51 -1.03 -8.87
N MET A 257 -26.78 -0.36 -7.75
CA MET A 257 -25.77 0.49 -7.09
C MET A 257 -24.56 -0.32 -6.62
N VAL A 258 -24.78 -1.52 -6.08
CA VAL A 258 -23.71 -2.36 -5.50
C VAL A 258 -23.17 -3.45 -6.42
N HIS A 259 -23.47 -3.37 -7.72
CA HIS A 259 -23.05 -4.40 -8.68
C HIS A 259 -21.51 -4.55 -8.69
N PRO A 260 -20.92 -5.76 -8.61
CA PRO A 260 -19.47 -5.95 -8.52
C PRO A 260 -18.68 -5.24 -9.63
N TYR A 261 -19.10 -5.40 -10.89
CA TYR A 261 -18.53 -4.67 -12.03
C TYR A 261 -19.06 -3.23 -12.10
N TYR A 262 -18.17 -2.24 -11.96
CA TYR A 262 -18.53 -0.81 -12.04
C TYR A 262 -19.20 -0.43 -13.37
N SER A 263 -18.89 -1.13 -14.47
CA SER A 263 -19.51 -0.90 -15.80
C SER A 263 -21.00 -1.28 -15.86
N LYS A 264 -21.48 -2.06 -14.90
CA LYS A 264 -22.88 -2.47 -14.77
C LYS A 264 -23.65 -1.67 -13.72
N ARG A 265 -22.96 -0.81 -12.96
CA ARG A 265 -23.60 0.12 -12.02
C ARG A 265 -24.24 1.28 -12.77
N TYR A 266 -24.99 2.10 -12.04
CA TYR A 266 -25.35 3.44 -12.51
C TYR A 266 -24.09 4.24 -12.88
N LEU A 267 -24.14 4.98 -13.99
CA LEU A 267 -23.01 5.82 -14.43
C LEU A 267 -23.01 7.16 -13.71
N THR A 268 -24.19 7.69 -13.40
CA THR A 268 -24.36 8.98 -12.72
C THR A 268 -25.24 8.83 -11.48
N VAL A 269 -25.05 9.72 -10.51
CA VAL A 269 -25.90 9.83 -9.32
C VAL A 269 -27.35 10.19 -9.69
N ILE A 270 -27.54 10.97 -10.75
CA ILE A 270 -28.85 11.39 -11.25
C ILE A 270 -29.66 10.18 -11.70
N ASP A 271 -29.03 9.22 -12.40
CA ASP A 271 -29.71 8.00 -12.85
C ASP A 271 -30.21 7.16 -11.66
N VAL A 272 -29.47 7.14 -10.55
CA VAL A 272 -29.88 6.45 -9.32
C VAL A 272 -31.11 7.13 -8.72
N LEU A 273 -31.07 8.46 -8.58
CA LEU A 273 -32.18 9.25 -8.04
C LEU A 273 -33.45 9.09 -8.88
N ASP A 274 -33.33 9.09 -10.21
CA ASP A 274 -34.46 8.91 -11.12
C ASP A 274 -35.10 7.53 -10.98
N ASP A 275 -34.31 6.45 -10.93
CA ASP A 275 -34.83 5.10 -10.78
C ASP A 275 -35.36 4.83 -9.36
N LEU A 276 -34.72 5.38 -8.32
CA LEU A 276 -35.19 5.31 -6.94
C LEU A 276 -36.56 5.99 -6.77
N ARG A 277 -36.76 7.15 -7.41
CA ARG A 277 -38.04 7.86 -7.38
C ARG A 277 -39.14 7.15 -8.16
N LYS A 278 -38.82 6.57 -9.33
CA LYS A 278 -39.76 5.71 -10.08
C LYS A 278 -40.17 4.48 -9.28
N ALA A 279 -39.22 3.84 -8.60
CA ALA A 279 -39.45 2.66 -7.78
C ALA A 279 -40.31 2.94 -6.54
N THR A 280 -40.32 4.18 -6.04
CA THR A 280 -40.98 4.58 -4.79
C THR A 280 -42.22 5.46 -4.98
N GLY A 281 -42.52 5.88 -6.22
CA GLY A 281 -43.71 6.68 -6.55
C GLY A 281 -43.66 8.14 -6.06
N ARG A 282 -42.48 8.65 -5.69
CA ARG A 282 -42.28 10.02 -5.19
C ARG A 282 -42.04 11.00 -6.36
N SER A 283 -43.03 11.82 -6.71
CA SER A 283 -42.94 12.86 -7.75
C SER A 283 -42.89 14.27 -7.15
N GLY A 284 -41.68 14.79 -6.85
CA GLY A 284 -41.57 16.08 -6.14
C GLY A 284 -40.37 16.98 -6.46
N PHE A 285 -39.40 16.58 -7.29
CA PHE A 285 -38.20 17.40 -7.54
C PHE A 285 -38.20 18.00 -8.95
N ASN A 286 -37.99 19.31 -9.07
CA ASN A 286 -38.02 20.02 -10.35
C ASN A 286 -36.66 19.91 -11.07
N ILE A 287 -36.54 18.89 -11.94
CA ILE A 287 -35.35 18.52 -12.74
C ILE A 287 -34.85 19.65 -13.66
N ASN A 288 -35.68 20.67 -13.93
CA ASN A 288 -35.33 21.77 -14.82
C ASN A 288 -34.22 22.70 -14.28
N LYS A 289 -33.79 22.53 -13.02
CA LYS A 289 -32.65 23.27 -12.46
C LYS A 289 -31.29 22.59 -12.63
N LEU A 290 -31.24 21.34 -13.10
CA LEU A 290 -30.03 20.50 -13.14
C LEU A 290 -29.65 19.99 -14.55
N LYS A 291 -30.37 20.41 -15.60
CA LYS A 291 -29.97 20.10 -16.99
C LYS A 291 -29.02 21.17 -17.53
N ASN A 292 -27.73 21.05 -17.21
CA ASN A 292 -26.63 21.61 -18.01
C ASN A 292 -25.33 20.86 -17.70
N PHE A 293 -25.28 19.58 -18.11
CA PHE A 293 -24.02 18.84 -18.18
C PHE A 293 -23.48 18.91 -19.62
N PRO A 294 -22.17 19.13 -19.81
CA PRO A 294 -21.54 18.83 -21.09
C PRO A 294 -21.60 17.31 -21.32
N ALA A 295 -22.00 16.90 -22.52
CA ALA A 295 -21.98 15.51 -22.93
C ALA A 295 -20.57 14.92 -22.76
N TYR A 296 -20.49 13.69 -22.24
CA TYR A 296 -19.29 12.87 -22.27
C TYR A 296 -18.76 12.79 -23.72
N PRO A 297 -17.44 12.87 -23.96
CA PRO A 297 -16.93 12.62 -25.30
C PRO A 297 -17.17 11.15 -25.64
N GLU A 298 -18.10 10.92 -26.56
CA GLU A 298 -18.23 9.65 -27.28
C GLU A 298 -16.91 9.30 -27.98
N GLU A 299 -16.58 8.00 -28.01
CA GLU A 299 -15.58 7.45 -28.91
C GLU A 299 -15.85 7.90 -30.34
N LYS A 300 -14.93 8.70 -30.91
CA LYS A 300 -15.01 9.10 -32.32
C LYS A 300 -14.73 7.89 -33.22
N ALA A 301 -15.77 7.40 -33.89
CA ALA A 301 -15.63 6.72 -35.16
C ALA A 301 -15.10 7.70 -36.24
N PRO A 302 -14.39 7.21 -37.28
CA PRO A 302 -13.61 8.07 -38.17
C PRO A 302 -14.50 8.85 -39.15
N ILE A 303 -14.23 10.15 -39.30
CA ILE A 303 -14.95 11.01 -40.25
C ILE A 303 -14.32 10.92 -41.65
N PRO A 304 -15.12 10.72 -42.71
CA PRO A 304 -14.66 10.66 -44.09
C PRO A 304 -14.37 12.07 -44.64
N TRP A 305 -13.27 12.19 -45.38
CA TRP A 305 -12.79 13.43 -45.97
C TRP A 305 -13.68 13.85 -47.15
N GLY A 306 -14.59 14.80 -46.93
CA GLY A 306 -15.37 15.37 -48.01
C GLY A 306 -16.23 16.54 -47.55
N LYS A 307 -15.89 17.74 -48.04
CA LYS A 307 -16.65 19.01 -47.97
C LYS A 307 -16.39 19.91 -46.77
N ILE A 308 -15.27 20.65 -46.80
CA ILE A 308 -15.28 22.10 -46.51
C ILE A 308 -14.38 22.77 -47.55
N VAL A 309 -15.01 23.34 -48.59
CA VAL A 309 -14.42 24.32 -49.50
C VAL A 309 -15.32 25.56 -49.42
N ALA A 310 -14.67 26.73 -49.50
CA ALA A 310 -15.23 28.08 -49.59
C ALA A 310 -15.35 28.84 -48.25
N ILE A 311 -14.31 29.60 -47.92
CA ILE A 311 -14.27 31.07 -47.99
C ILE A 311 -12.82 31.49 -47.73
N ALA A 312 -12.11 31.91 -48.79
CA ALA A 312 -10.92 32.79 -48.74
C ALA A 312 -10.43 33.08 -50.17
N ALA A 313 -11.29 33.66 -51.00
CA ALA A 313 -10.89 34.23 -52.27
C ALA A 313 -10.45 35.68 -52.04
N THR A 314 -9.13 35.90 -51.88
CA THR A 314 -8.35 37.11 -52.25
C THR A 314 -6.93 37.11 -51.64
N GLY A 315 -6.20 35.99 -51.74
CA GLY A 315 -4.81 35.95 -51.27
C GLY A 315 -3.96 34.76 -51.70
N LEU A 316 -4.33 34.05 -52.77
CA LEU A 316 -3.77 32.71 -53.05
C LEU A 316 -2.71 32.62 -54.15
N VAL A 317 -2.41 33.65 -54.93
CA VAL A 317 -1.45 33.50 -56.05
C VAL A 317 0.02 33.52 -55.59
N GLY A 318 0.36 34.22 -54.49
CA GLY A 318 1.73 34.27 -53.95
C GLY A 318 2.14 33.06 -53.09
N LEU A 319 1.18 32.39 -52.45
CA LEU A 319 1.42 31.29 -51.51
C LEU A 319 1.66 29.93 -52.21
N PHE A 320 1.08 29.69 -53.39
CA PHE A 320 1.29 28.44 -54.13
C PHE A 320 2.69 28.30 -54.72
N VAL A 321 3.36 29.41 -55.06
CA VAL A 321 4.75 29.37 -55.59
C VAL A 321 5.74 29.02 -54.48
N ILE A 322 5.55 29.57 -53.28
CA ILE A 322 6.40 29.29 -52.10
C ILE A 322 6.16 27.85 -51.59
N PHE A 323 4.90 27.39 -51.56
CA PHE A 323 4.56 26.03 -51.16
C PHE A 323 5.05 24.97 -52.17
N GLY A 324 5.00 25.29 -53.47
CA GLY A 324 5.57 24.45 -54.53
C GLY A 324 7.10 24.35 -54.48
N LEU A 325 7.80 25.44 -54.13
CA LEU A 325 9.27 25.44 -53.94
C LEU A 325 9.70 24.67 -52.68
N ILE A 326 8.92 24.71 -51.60
CA ILE A 326 9.18 23.93 -50.37
C ILE A 326 8.95 22.44 -50.60
N GLN A 327 7.97 22.04 -51.42
CA GLN A 327 7.74 20.64 -51.79
C GLN A 327 8.86 20.05 -52.69
N VAL A 328 9.50 20.87 -53.53
CA VAL A 328 10.59 20.43 -54.42
C VAL A 328 11.95 20.34 -53.69
N LEU A 329 12.16 21.13 -52.63
CA LEU A 329 13.40 21.12 -51.82
C LEU A 329 13.41 20.05 -50.70
N ASN A 330 12.31 19.36 -50.45
CA ASN A 330 12.12 18.46 -49.29
C ASN A 330 11.77 17.02 -49.69
N GLN A 331 12.24 16.55 -50.83
CA GLN A 331 12.14 15.13 -51.20
C GLN A 331 13.15 14.29 -50.39
N PRO A 332 12.75 13.11 -49.86
CA PRO A 332 13.66 12.20 -49.19
C PRO A 332 14.86 11.87 -50.10
N ASP A 333 16.08 11.95 -49.57
CA ASP A 333 17.30 11.50 -50.25
C ASP A 333 17.72 10.16 -49.66
N PRO A 334 17.23 9.02 -50.21
CA PRO A 334 17.43 7.71 -49.62
C PRO A 334 18.91 7.30 -49.57
N ILE A 335 19.73 7.76 -50.52
CA ILE A 335 21.16 7.42 -50.56
C ILE A 335 21.91 8.15 -49.44
N LYS A 336 21.66 9.45 -49.26
CA LYS A 336 22.28 10.20 -48.16
C LYS A 336 21.78 9.74 -46.79
N ALA A 337 20.49 9.39 -46.68
CA ALA A 337 19.92 8.82 -45.46
C ALA A 337 20.61 7.50 -45.09
N GLU A 338 20.75 6.58 -46.03
CA GLU A 338 21.37 5.27 -45.84
C GLU A 338 22.84 5.39 -45.43
N ASN A 339 23.60 6.28 -46.08
CA ASN A 339 25.01 6.52 -45.74
C ASN A 339 25.16 7.10 -44.32
N ALA A 340 24.30 8.06 -43.94
CA ALA A 340 24.30 8.62 -42.59
C ALA A 340 23.88 7.59 -41.54
N PHE A 341 22.92 6.72 -41.87
CA PHE A 341 22.46 5.64 -41.00
C PHE A 341 23.58 4.61 -40.73
N LYS A 342 24.26 4.11 -41.77
CA LYS A 342 25.42 3.20 -41.64
C LYS A 342 26.53 3.81 -40.79
N LYS A 343 26.84 5.09 -41.01
CA LYS A 343 27.83 5.81 -40.20
C LYS A 343 27.41 5.91 -38.72
N GLY A 344 26.11 6.04 -38.44
CA GLY A 344 25.58 6.02 -37.08
C GLY A 344 25.79 4.68 -36.39
N ILE A 345 25.49 3.57 -37.09
CA ILE A 345 25.72 2.21 -36.59
C ILE A 345 27.21 1.97 -36.31
N GLU A 346 28.09 2.28 -37.26
CA GLU A 346 29.54 2.07 -37.11
C GLU A 346 30.10 2.84 -35.91
N LYS A 347 29.60 4.06 -35.66
CA LYS A 347 30.00 4.86 -34.49
C LYS A 347 29.50 4.27 -33.19
N ALA A 348 28.26 3.77 -33.16
CA ALA A 348 27.71 3.10 -31.97
C ALA A 348 28.49 1.83 -31.64
N GLU A 349 28.87 1.03 -32.65
CA GLU A 349 29.70 -0.17 -32.47
C GLU A 349 31.11 0.14 -31.93
N LYS A 350 31.62 1.35 -32.22
CA LYS A 350 32.90 1.87 -31.69
C LYS A 350 32.75 2.62 -30.35
N ASP A 351 31.58 2.55 -29.71
CA ASP A 351 31.24 3.26 -28.47
C ASP A 351 31.32 4.81 -28.58
N ASP A 352 31.34 5.36 -29.80
CA ASP A 352 31.19 6.79 -30.06
C ASP A 352 29.69 7.17 -30.10
N LEU A 353 29.03 7.08 -28.95
CA LEU A 353 27.58 7.28 -28.82
C LEU A 353 27.14 8.69 -29.25
N LYS A 354 27.90 9.73 -28.89
CA LYS A 354 27.61 11.12 -29.31
C LYS A 354 27.76 11.30 -30.81
N GLY A 355 28.76 10.67 -31.42
CA GLY A 355 28.92 10.64 -32.87
C GLY A 355 27.77 9.91 -33.56
N ALA A 356 27.34 8.78 -33.00
CA ALA A 356 26.22 7.99 -33.51
C ALA A 356 24.94 8.82 -33.53
N LEU A 357 24.60 9.51 -32.43
CA LEU A 357 23.45 10.41 -32.36
C LEU A 357 23.48 11.50 -33.45
N ARG A 358 24.64 12.13 -33.70
CA ARG A 358 24.77 13.14 -34.78
C ARG A 358 24.50 12.54 -36.16
N ALA A 359 25.00 11.34 -36.42
CA ALA A 359 24.80 10.65 -37.68
C ALA A 359 23.34 10.20 -37.87
N PHE A 360 22.70 9.67 -36.82
CA PHE A 360 21.27 9.34 -36.85
C PHE A 360 20.37 10.59 -37.03
N ASN A 361 20.70 11.71 -36.38
CA ASN A 361 20.02 12.99 -36.60
C ASN A 361 20.12 13.44 -38.06
N GLN A 362 21.28 13.25 -38.69
CA GLN A 362 21.48 13.53 -40.11
C GLN A 362 20.68 12.57 -41.00
N ALA A 363 20.63 11.29 -40.65
CA ALA A 363 19.86 10.29 -41.39
C ALA A 363 18.34 10.60 -41.34
N ILE A 364 17.81 11.01 -40.19
CA ILE A 364 16.41 11.44 -40.03
C ILE A 364 16.08 12.68 -40.85
N LYS A 365 17.01 13.64 -40.97
CA LYS A 365 16.83 14.81 -41.85
C LYS A 365 16.62 14.42 -43.31
N PHE A 366 17.28 13.35 -43.78
CA PHE A 366 17.18 12.88 -45.16
C PHE A 366 16.03 11.88 -45.38
N ASN A 367 15.66 11.11 -44.36
CA ASN A 367 14.54 10.18 -44.40
C ASN A 367 13.83 10.09 -43.03
N PRO A 368 12.84 10.95 -42.77
CA PRO A 368 12.16 11.02 -41.48
C PRO A 368 11.14 9.90 -41.27
N THR A 369 10.91 9.03 -42.26
CA THR A 369 9.89 7.95 -42.19
C THR A 369 10.49 6.56 -42.03
N ASN A 370 11.81 6.42 -41.91
CA ASN A 370 12.44 5.13 -41.65
C ASN A 370 12.42 4.80 -40.13
N PRO A 371 11.63 3.82 -39.67
CA PRO A 371 11.52 3.46 -38.26
C PRO A 371 12.82 2.92 -37.65
N GLU A 372 13.69 2.29 -38.45
CA GLU A 372 14.94 1.69 -37.97
C GLU A 372 15.92 2.75 -37.47
N ILE A 373 15.93 3.93 -38.10
CA ILE A 373 16.81 5.03 -37.69
C ILE A 373 16.43 5.52 -36.28
N TYR A 374 15.13 5.69 -36.02
CA TYR A 374 14.65 6.05 -34.69
C TYR A 374 14.93 4.95 -33.67
N HIS A 375 14.71 3.68 -34.01
CA HIS A 375 15.03 2.55 -33.11
C HIS A 375 16.50 2.50 -32.72
N LYS A 376 17.43 2.66 -33.68
CA LYS A 376 18.87 2.69 -33.39
C LYS A 376 19.27 3.91 -32.59
N ARG A 377 18.71 5.09 -32.89
CA ARG A 377 18.95 6.31 -32.10
C ARG A 377 18.43 6.17 -30.67
N ALA A 378 17.26 5.55 -30.49
CA ALA A 378 16.69 5.23 -29.19
C ALA A 378 17.60 4.29 -28.38
N ASN A 379 18.15 3.23 -28.99
CA ASN A 379 19.13 2.37 -28.32
C ASN A 379 20.36 3.17 -27.86
N THR A 380 20.88 4.07 -28.69
CA THR A 380 22.00 4.94 -28.30
C THR A 380 21.63 5.87 -27.14
N TYR A 381 20.42 6.42 -27.12
CA TYR A 381 19.92 7.19 -25.97
C TYR A 381 19.78 6.32 -24.71
N TYR A 382 19.31 5.08 -24.84
CA TYR A 382 19.22 4.13 -23.73
C TYR A 382 20.60 3.81 -23.14
N ASP A 383 21.61 3.57 -23.97
CA ASP A 383 23.00 3.31 -23.53
C ASP A 383 23.60 4.52 -22.78
N LEU A 384 23.21 5.74 -23.18
CA LEU A 384 23.53 6.99 -22.50
C LEU A 384 22.69 7.26 -21.24
N LYS A 385 21.71 6.38 -20.93
CA LYS A 385 20.70 6.55 -19.86
C LYS A 385 19.79 7.78 -20.05
N GLU A 386 19.68 8.26 -21.28
CA GLU A 386 18.75 9.32 -21.71
C GLU A 386 17.38 8.69 -22.03
N TYR A 387 16.71 8.15 -21.00
CA TYR A 387 15.54 7.30 -21.17
C TYR A 387 14.32 8.00 -21.80
N ASP A 388 14.09 9.29 -21.50
CA ASP A 388 12.97 10.04 -22.08
C ASP A 388 13.11 10.19 -23.61
N GLN A 389 14.31 10.50 -24.08
CA GLN A 389 14.64 10.56 -25.51
C GLN A 389 14.50 9.19 -26.16
N ALA A 390 14.96 8.12 -25.49
CA ALA A 390 14.80 6.76 -25.98
C ALA A 390 13.32 6.38 -26.13
N LEU A 391 12.46 6.69 -25.14
CA LEU A 391 11.02 6.44 -25.21
C LEU A 391 10.34 7.18 -26.37
N ALA A 392 10.71 8.45 -26.59
CA ALA A 392 10.17 9.25 -27.68
C ALA A 392 10.50 8.62 -29.05
N ASP A 393 11.75 8.18 -29.24
CA ASP A 393 12.20 7.58 -30.48
C ASP A 393 11.66 6.15 -30.70
N TYR A 394 11.57 5.32 -29.66
CA TYR A 394 10.90 4.02 -29.78
C TYR A 394 9.43 4.19 -30.13
N THR A 395 8.76 5.17 -29.52
CA THR A 395 7.36 5.49 -29.85
C THR A 395 7.26 5.94 -31.30
N LYS A 396 8.19 6.76 -31.78
CA LYS A 396 8.21 7.18 -33.19
C LYS A 396 8.44 6.01 -34.14
N ALA A 397 9.36 5.10 -33.81
CA ALA A 397 9.61 3.88 -34.59
C ALA A 397 8.35 3.00 -34.68
N ILE A 398 7.58 2.89 -33.60
CA ILE A 398 6.32 2.13 -33.53
C ILE A 398 5.20 2.84 -34.31
N GLU A 399 5.09 4.17 -34.24
CA GLU A 399 4.13 4.93 -35.06
C GLU A 399 4.36 4.71 -36.56
N LEU A 400 5.64 4.67 -36.97
CA LEU A 400 6.04 4.45 -38.36
C LEU A 400 5.89 2.98 -38.79
N ASN A 401 6.09 2.02 -37.88
CA ASN A 401 5.88 0.60 -38.10
C ASN A 401 5.27 -0.08 -36.86
N PRO A 402 3.93 -0.25 -36.81
CA PRO A 402 3.24 -0.90 -35.69
C PRO A 402 3.59 -2.37 -35.45
N ASN A 403 4.30 -3.02 -36.38
CA ASN A 403 4.76 -4.41 -36.26
C ASN A 403 6.25 -4.51 -35.88
N TYR A 404 6.88 -3.41 -35.45
CA TYR A 404 8.29 -3.41 -35.10
C TYR A 404 8.54 -4.00 -33.71
N THR A 405 8.59 -5.33 -33.61
CA THR A 405 8.70 -6.07 -32.35
C THR A 405 9.85 -5.61 -31.46
N ASN A 406 11.05 -5.41 -32.02
CA ASN A 406 12.22 -4.97 -31.26
C ASN A 406 12.06 -3.56 -30.66
N ALA A 407 11.27 -2.68 -31.28
CA ALA A 407 10.97 -1.37 -30.71
C ALA A 407 10.02 -1.49 -29.52
N TYR A 408 9.02 -2.38 -29.57
CA TYR A 408 8.20 -2.70 -28.40
C TYR A 408 9.04 -3.30 -27.27
N PHE A 409 9.88 -4.30 -27.57
CA PHE A 409 10.73 -4.94 -26.55
C PHE A 409 11.65 -3.93 -25.86
N ASN A 410 12.36 -3.09 -26.62
CA ASN A 410 13.29 -2.12 -26.05
C ASN A 410 12.58 -0.96 -25.35
N ARG A 411 11.40 -0.53 -25.84
CA ARG A 411 10.56 0.44 -25.11
C ARG A 411 10.05 -0.14 -23.80
N GLY A 412 9.66 -1.42 -23.81
CA GLY A 412 9.24 -2.16 -22.62
C GLY A 412 10.37 -2.25 -21.58
N LEU A 413 11.61 -2.53 -22.00
CA LEU A 413 12.78 -2.48 -21.13
C LEU A 413 13.03 -1.08 -20.56
N THR A 414 12.96 -0.05 -21.40
CA THR A 414 13.15 1.34 -20.98
C THR A 414 12.10 1.77 -19.94
N ARG A 415 10.84 1.39 -20.17
CA ARG A 415 9.75 1.63 -19.22
C ARG A 415 9.93 0.86 -17.91
N TYR A 416 10.41 -0.38 -17.98
CA TYR A 416 10.75 -1.17 -16.80
C TYR A 416 11.82 -0.49 -15.95
N ASP A 417 12.91 -0.02 -16.58
CA ASP A 417 14.00 0.69 -15.90
C ASP A 417 13.54 2.03 -15.29
N LEU A 418 12.53 2.69 -15.90
CA LEU A 418 11.86 3.88 -15.36
C LEU A 418 10.75 3.57 -14.34
N ASN A 419 10.54 2.29 -14.00
CA ASN A 419 9.47 1.82 -13.11
C ASN A 419 8.03 2.09 -13.62
N ASP A 420 7.85 2.35 -14.93
CA ASP A 420 6.55 2.31 -15.62
C ASP A 420 6.18 0.85 -15.95
N LEU A 421 5.82 0.12 -14.90
CA LEU A 421 5.48 -1.31 -15.01
C LEU A 421 4.25 -1.54 -15.91
N SER A 422 3.32 -0.59 -16.01
CA SER A 422 2.09 -0.74 -16.81
C SER A 422 2.37 -0.60 -18.29
N GLY A 423 3.14 0.43 -18.68
CA GLY A 423 3.56 0.58 -20.06
C GLY A 423 4.50 -0.55 -20.49
N ALA A 424 5.40 -1.01 -19.61
CA ALA A 424 6.28 -2.14 -19.88
C ALA A 424 5.48 -3.43 -20.12
N LEU A 425 4.49 -3.71 -19.26
CA LEU A 425 3.61 -4.87 -19.42
C LEU A 425 2.86 -4.85 -20.76
N ALA A 426 2.32 -3.69 -21.16
CA ALA A 426 1.64 -3.53 -22.44
C ALA A 426 2.56 -3.81 -23.63
N ASP A 427 3.81 -3.32 -23.56
CA ASP A 427 4.80 -3.54 -24.61
C ASP A 427 5.24 -5.01 -24.70
N PHE A 428 5.52 -5.68 -23.58
CA PHE A 428 5.86 -7.11 -23.60
C PHE A 428 4.69 -8.01 -24.03
N ASN A 429 3.46 -7.64 -23.69
CA ASN A 429 2.27 -8.32 -24.23
C ASN A 429 2.19 -8.21 -25.75
N GLN A 430 2.55 -7.05 -26.31
CA GLN A 430 2.59 -6.88 -27.76
C GLN A 430 3.72 -7.69 -28.39
N VAL A 431 4.90 -7.78 -27.75
CA VAL A 431 5.99 -8.66 -28.21
C VAL A 431 5.53 -10.11 -28.25
N ILE A 432 4.94 -10.62 -27.17
CA ILE A 432 4.46 -12.01 -27.08
C ILE A 432 3.35 -12.30 -28.11
N LYS A 433 2.48 -11.31 -28.38
CA LYS A 433 1.45 -11.43 -29.43
C LYS A 433 2.07 -11.59 -30.82
N GLN A 434 3.18 -10.90 -31.10
CA GLN A 434 3.89 -10.95 -32.38
C GLN A 434 4.84 -12.15 -32.48
N GLN A 435 5.45 -12.54 -31.37
CA GLN A 435 6.44 -13.62 -31.25
C GLN A 435 6.11 -14.50 -30.03
N PRO A 436 5.19 -15.48 -30.17
CA PRO A 436 4.74 -16.32 -29.05
C PRO A 436 5.79 -17.27 -28.47
N GLN A 437 7.00 -17.31 -29.04
CA GLN A 437 8.13 -18.13 -28.59
C GLN A 437 9.28 -17.27 -28.04
N ASP A 438 9.07 -15.98 -27.85
CA ASP A 438 10.08 -15.09 -27.24
C ASP A 438 10.16 -15.32 -25.73
N GLY A 439 11.09 -16.20 -25.32
CA GLY A 439 11.34 -16.52 -23.92
C GLY A 439 11.83 -15.32 -23.10
N ASP A 440 12.53 -14.35 -23.70
CA ASP A 440 13.00 -13.18 -22.97
C ASP A 440 11.83 -12.21 -22.68
N ALA A 441 10.87 -12.09 -23.59
CA ALA A 441 9.65 -11.31 -23.36
C ALA A 441 8.79 -11.93 -22.24
N PHE A 442 8.62 -13.26 -22.22
CA PHE A 442 7.98 -13.95 -21.09
C PHE A 442 8.75 -13.75 -19.78
N TYR A 443 10.09 -13.85 -19.81
CA TYR A 443 10.91 -13.64 -18.61
C TYR A 443 10.75 -12.21 -18.06
N LYS A 444 10.79 -11.19 -18.93
CA LYS A 444 10.61 -9.79 -18.55
C LYS A 444 9.21 -9.48 -18.06
N ARG A 445 8.19 -10.07 -18.68
CA ARG A 445 6.80 -9.97 -18.19
C ARG A 445 6.61 -10.67 -16.84
N GLY A 446 7.24 -11.83 -16.66
CA GLY A 446 7.28 -12.54 -15.38
C GLY A 446 7.92 -11.71 -14.26
N LEU A 447 8.99 -10.96 -14.55
CA LEU A 447 9.59 -10.03 -13.59
C LEU A 447 8.62 -8.90 -13.21
N ILE A 448 7.89 -8.34 -14.18
CA ILE A 448 6.86 -7.32 -13.90
C ILE A 448 5.74 -7.89 -13.04
N TYR A 449 5.26 -9.11 -13.31
CA TYR A 449 4.25 -9.75 -12.46
C TYR A 449 4.78 -9.98 -11.05
N TYR A 450 6.03 -10.42 -10.90
CA TYR A 450 6.69 -10.56 -9.60
C TYR A 450 6.77 -9.22 -8.85
N ASP A 451 7.17 -8.14 -9.53
CA ASP A 451 7.24 -6.79 -8.97
C ASP A 451 5.85 -6.20 -8.66
N ARG A 452 4.78 -6.82 -9.15
CA ARG A 452 3.39 -6.51 -8.79
C ARG A 452 2.82 -7.46 -7.75
N GLU A 453 3.62 -8.34 -7.17
CA GLU A 453 3.18 -9.42 -6.26
C GLU A 453 2.15 -10.39 -6.88
N ASP A 454 2.02 -10.41 -8.21
CA ASP A 454 1.23 -11.39 -8.93
C ASP A 454 2.10 -12.62 -9.20
N TYR A 455 2.38 -13.35 -8.12
CA TYR A 455 3.33 -14.46 -8.15
C TYR A 455 2.82 -15.61 -9.04
N GLU A 456 1.51 -15.83 -9.13
CA GLU A 456 0.95 -16.88 -9.97
C GLU A 456 1.17 -16.58 -11.45
N SER A 457 0.87 -15.37 -11.93
CA SER A 457 1.18 -15.00 -13.31
C SER A 457 2.67 -15.01 -13.61
N ALA A 458 3.51 -14.58 -12.66
CA ALA A 458 4.96 -14.69 -12.80
C ALA A 458 5.42 -16.15 -12.96
N ILE A 459 4.89 -17.06 -12.14
CA ILE A 459 5.20 -18.50 -12.21
C ILE A 459 4.78 -19.09 -13.57
N GLN A 460 3.62 -18.70 -14.11
CA GLN A 460 3.17 -19.18 -15.43
C GLN A 460 4.08 -18.71 -16.56
N ASP A 461 4.52 -17.45 -16.52
CA ASP A 461 5.47 -16.92 -17.48
C ASP A 461 6.81 -17.65 -17.37
N TYR A 462 7.36 -17.82 -16.16
CA TYR A 462 8.61 -18.56 -15.98
C TYR A 462 8.50 -20.04 -16.36
N ASN A 463 7.35 -20.68 -16.16
CA ASN A 463 7.09 -22.03 -16.67
C ASN A 463 7.21 -22.06 -18.20
N THR A 464 6.72 -21.03 -18.88
CA THR A 464 6.83 -20.89 -20.33
C THR A 464 8.28 -20.67 -20.75
N VAL A 465 9.02 -19.80 -20.06
CA VAL A 465 10.47 -19.61 -20.28
C VAL A 465 11.22 -20.94 -20.17
N LEU A 466 10.98 -21.71 -19.11
CA LEU A 466 11.66 -22.97 -18.85
C LEU A 466 11.25 -24.10 -19.81
N ARG A 467 10.06 -24.00 -20.43
CA ARG A 467 9.65 -24.91 -21.51
C ARG A 467 10.39 -24.59 -22.80
N LEU A 468 10.58 -23.31 -23.11
CA LEU A 468 11.29 -22.86 -24.32
C LEU A 468 12.81 -23.03 -24.17
N GLN A 469 13.35 -22.75 -22.99
CA GLN A 469 14.78 -22.66 -22.69
C GLN A 469 15.10 -23.34 -21.34
N PRO A 470 15.15 -24.68 -21.27
CA PRO A 470 15.31 -25.43 -20.02
C PRO A 470 16.65 -25.22 -19.30
N GLY A 471 17.67 -24.68 -19.98
CA GLY A 471 19.02 -24.48 -19.43
C GLY A 471 19.22 -23.15 -18.70
N GLN A 472 18.18 -22.36 -18.45
CA GLN A 472 18.32 -21.03 -17.83
C GLN A 472 18.23 -21.06 -16.32
N ALA A 473 19.38 -21.02 -15.64
CA ALA A 473 19.46 -20.94 -14.18
C ALA A 473 18.72 -19.71 -13.62
N LYS A 474 18.81 -18.55 -14.30
CA LYS A 474 18.10 -17.32 -13.92
C LYS A 474 16.57 -17.51 -13.87
N ALA A 475 16.00 -18.29 -14.79
CA ALA A 475 14.55 -18.53 -14.86
C ALA A 475 14.10 -19.49 -13.74
N TYR A 476 14.89 -20.53 -13.43
CA TYR A 476 14.64 -21.36 -12.26
C TYR A 476 14.70 -20.53 -10.97
N ARG A 477 15.74 -19.70 -10.79
CA ARG A 477 15.86 -18.86 -9.59
C ARG A 477 14.68 -17.87 -9.46
N ALA A 478 14.29 -17.22 -10.55
CA ALA A 478 13.15 -16.30 -10.57
C ALA A 478 11.82 -17.01 -10.23
N ARG A 479 11.57 -18.19 -10.82
CA ARG A 479 10.41 -19.03 -10.49
C ARG A 479 10.43 -19.50 -9.05
N GLY A 480 11.59 -19.91 -8.56
CA GLY A 480 11.77 -20.35 -7.18
C GLY A 480 11.45 -19.22 -6.19
N THR A 481 11.90 -18.01 -6.50
CA THR A 481 11.61 -16.80 -5.69
C THR A 481 10.12 -16.49 -5.68
N ALA A 482 9.45 -16.54 -6.84
CA ALA A 482 8.01 -16.36 -6.93
C ALA A 482 7.24 -17.42 -6.12
N ARG A 483 7.65 -18.69 -6.19
CA ARG A 483 7.03 -19.79 -5.42
C ARG A 483 7.21 -19.64 -3.91
N VAL A 484 8.38 -19.24 -3.44
CA VAL A 484 8.60 -18.95 -2.01
C VAL A 484 7.67 -17.83 -1.55
N LYS A 485 7.55 -16.75 -2.35
CA LYS A 485 6.70 -15.61 -2.04
C LYS A 485 5.19 -15.91 -2.11
N SER A 486 4.76 -16.88 -2.92
CA SER A 486 3.39 -17.41 -2.90
C SER A 486 3.12 -18.45 -1.80
N GLY A 487 4.10 -18.70 -0.91
CA GLY A 487 3.97 -19.61 0.23
C GLY A 487 4.41 -21.05 -0.04
N ASN A 488 4.83 -21.40 -1.27
CA ASN A 488 5.32 -22.72 -1.62
C ASN A 488 6.85 -22.82 -1.49
N LEU A 489 7.34 -22.82 -0.24
CA LEU A 489 8.77 -22.88 0.06
C LEU A 489 9.47 -24.12 -0.51
N GLN A 490 8.82 -25.29 -0.46
CA GLN A 490 9.40 -26.55 -0.93
C GLN A 490 9.62 -26.54 -2.45
N ALA A 491 8.62 -26.10 -3.24
CA ALA A 491 8.78 -26.00 -4.69
C ALA A 491 9.82 -24.93 -5.08
N GLY A 492 9.91 -23.85 -4.31
CA GLY A 492 10.96 -22.84 -4.50
C GLY A 492 12.37 -23.40 -4.28
N MET A 493 12.57 -24.20 -3.24
CA MET A 493 13.84 -24.88 -2.98
C MET A 493 14.23 -25.88 -4.07
N ALA A 494 13.27 -26.58 -4.67
CA ALA A 494 13.52 -27.47 -5.80
C ALA A 494 14.05 -26.68 -7.00
N ASP A 495 13.46 -25.51 -7.29
CA ASP A 495 13.93 -24.63 -8.35
C ASP A 495 15.32 -24.06 -8.09
N TYR A 496 15.61 -23.63 -6.86
CA TYR A 496 16.97 -23.18 -6.52
C TYR A 496 17.99 -24.29 -6.65
N THR A 497 17.62 -25.53 -6.32
CA THR A 497 18.49 -26.69 -6.50
C THR A 497 18.81 -26.93 -7.97
N GLU A 498 17.82 -26.77 -8.86
CA GLU A 498 18.05 -26.88 -10.29
C GLU A 498 18.88 -25.70 -10.84
N ALA A 499 18.67 -24.49 -10.35
CA ALA A 499 19.52 -23.33 -10.68
C ALA A 499 20.98 -23.56 -10.27
N ILE A 500 21.23 -24.11 -9.08
CA ILE A 500 22.56 -24.49 -8.59
C ILE A 500 23.17 -25.60 -9.47
N ARG A 501 22.38 -26.59 -9.89
CA ARG A 501 22.85 -27.67 -10.77
C ARG A 501 23.34 -27.12 -12.11
N LEU A 502 22.66 -26.12 -12.66
CA LEU A 502 23.01 -25.46 -13.92
C LEU A 502 24.22 -24.52 -13.78
N GLU A 503 24.30 -23.78 -12.68
CA GLU A 503 25.38 -22.81 -12.40
C GLU A 503 25.99 -23.00 -11.00
N PRO A 504 26.81 -24.04 -10.77
CA PRO A 504 27.31 -24.39 -9.43
C PRO A 504 28.31 -23.39 -8.84
N LYS A 505 28.84 -22.45 -9.65
CA LYS A 505 29.74 -21.38 -9.19
C LYS A 505 29.01 -20.06 -8.92
N ASN A 506 27.69 -20.02 -9.12
CA ASN A 506 26.89 -18.83 -8.86
C ASN A 506 26.36 -18.85 -7.41
N PRO A 507 26.81 -17.94 -6.53
CA PRO A 507 26.41 -17.96 -5.12
C PRO A 507 24.91 -17.70 -4.89
N ALA A 508 24.23 -17.03 -5.82
CA ALA A 508 22.86 -16.59 -5.61
C ALA A 508 21.87 -17.74 -5.38
N GLY A 509 22.03 -18.87 -6.09
CA GLY A 509 21.16 -20.03 -5.89
C GLY A 509 21.32 -20.65 -4.49
N TYR A 510 22.55 -20.73 -3.99
CA TYR A 510 22.83 -21.19 -2.63
C TYR A 510 22.26 -20.22 -1.59
N TYR A 511 22.44 -18.91 -1.80
CA TYR A 511 21.91 -17.89 -0.91
C TYR A 511 20.38 -17.98 -0.77
N ASP A 512 19.66 -18.05 -1.89
CA ASP A 512 18.19 -18.12 -1.89
C ASP A 512 17.68 -19.43 -1.26
N ARG A 513 18.36 -20.57 -1.52
CA ARG A 513 18.03 -21.86 -0.89
C ARG A 513 18.32 -21.87 0.60
N GLY A 514 19.43 -21.28 1.04
CA GLY A 514 19.80 -21.14 2.44
C GLY A 514 18.75 -20.34 3.23
N ARG A 515 18.22 -19.27 2.64
CA ARG A 515 17.11 -18.50 3.23
C ARG A 515 15.84 -19.34 3.39
N SER A 516 15.44 -20.08 2.35
CA SER A 516 14.27 -20.97 2.44
C SER A 516 14.44 -22.08 3.49
N ARG A 517 15.64 -22.68 3.57
CA ARG A 517 15.96 -23.69 4.59
C ARG A 517 15.87 -23.15 6.00
N PHE A 518 16.37 -21.93 6.23
CA PHE A 518 16.24 -21.26 7.52
C PHE A 518 14.77 -21.11 7.94
N HIS A 519 13.89 -20.67 7.04
CA HIS A 519 12.46 -20.53 7.32
C HIS A 519 11.73 -21.86 7.58
N LEU A 520 12.24 -22.97 7.06
CA LEU A 520 11.73 -24.32 7.35
C LEU A 520 12.33 -24.94 8.63
N GLY A 521 13.25 -24.25 9.30
CA GLY A 521 13.97 -24.77 10.46
C GLY A 521 15.11 -25.75 10.12
N ASP A 522 15.45 -25.93 8.84
CA ASP A 522 16.64 -26.67 8.40
C ASP A 522 17.90 -25.80 8.55
N TYR A 523 18.26 -25.51 9.80
CA TYR A 523 19.39 -24.64 10.12
C TYR A 523 20.73 -25.23 9.68
N GLN A 524 20.87 -26.56 9.71
CA GLN A 524 22.09 -27.23 9.24
C GLN A 524 22.26 -27.12 7.72
N GLY A 525 21.18 -27.33 6.96
CA GLY A 525 21.21 -27.14 5.51
C GLY A 525 21.44 -25.67 5.12
N ALA A 526 20.85 -24.73 5.86
CA ALA A 526 21.08 -23.31 5.66
C ALA A 526 22.54 -22.92 5.93
N LEU A 527 23.14 -23.45 7.01
CA LEU A 527 24.55 -23.26 7.33
C LEU A 527 25.47 -23.73 6.19
N ALA A 528 25.21 -24.92 5.64
CA ALA A 528 25.97 -25.47 4.52
C ALA A 528 25.88 -24.60 3.25
N ASP A 529 24.69 -24.09 2.93
CA ASP A 529 24.49 -23.19 1.80
C ASP A 529 25.23 -21.85 1.99
N TYR A 530 25.11 -21.21 3.16
CA TYR A 530 25.83 -19.95 3.42
C TYR A 530 27.35 -20.12 3.49
N ASN A 531 27.85 -21.27 3.95
CA ASN A 531 29.27 -21.60 3.84
C ASN A 531 29.72 -21.62 2.38
N THR A 532 28.91 -22.18 1.48
CA THR A 532 29.22 -22.20 0.04
C THR A 532 29.16 -20.79 -0.56
N VAL A 533 28.17 -19.98 -0.18
CA VAL A 533 28.10 -18.56 -0.60
C VAL A 533 29.38 -17.83 -0.22
N LEU A 534 29.85 -17.96 1.03
CA LEU A 534 31.03 -17.27 1.54
C LEU A 534 32.35 -17.83 1.02
N GLN A 535 32.37 -19.07 0.51
CA GLN A 535 33.51 -19.61 -0.25
C GLN A 535 33.59 -18.98 -1.65
N LEU A 536 32.44 -18.74 -2.30
CA LEU A 536 32.36 -18.16 -3.64
C LEU A 536 32.48 -16.63 -3.62
N ASP A 537 31.96 -15.98 -2.58
CA ASP A 537 31.95 -14.53 -2.37
C ASP A 537 32.25 -14.19 -0.89
N PRO A 538 33.54 -14.09 -0.50
CA PRO A 538 33.96 -13.79 0.88
C PRO A 538 33.59 -12.39 1.37
N ASN A 539 33.12 -11.50 0.50
CA ASN A 539 32.75 -10.13 0.84
C ASN A 539 31.24 -9.96 1.06
N ASN A 540 30.47 -11.05 0.98
CA ASN A 540 29.02 -11.01 1.09
C ASN A 540 28.54 -10.75 2.53
N ALA A 541 28.29 -9.48 2.87
CA ALA A 541 27.83 -9.08 4.20
C ALA A 541 26.50 -9.73 4.62
N GLU A 542 25.56 -9.88 3.67
CA GLU A 542 24.25 -10.48 3.94
C GLU A 542 24.37 -11.98 4.26
N ALA A 543 25.24 -12.71 3.57
CA ALA A 543 25.48 -14.13 3.85
C ALA A 543 26.08 -14.32 5.25
N TYR A 544 26.98 -13.44 5.70
CA TYR A 544 27.45 -13.43 7.09
C TYR A 544 26.32 -13.13 8.08
N ALA A 545 25.47 -12.14 7.82
CA ALA A 545 24.34 -11.81 8.71
C ALA A 545 23.32 -12.96 8.82
N ASN A 546 23.03 -13.63 7.71
CA ASN A 546 22.15 -14.80 7.69
C ASN A 546 22.79 -16.02 8.36
N ARG A 547 24.09 -16.26 8.15
CA ARG A 547 24.83 -17.33 8.85
C ARG A 547 24.92 -17.07 10.35
N CYS A 548 25.06 -15.82 10.77
CA CYS A 548 24.93 -15.42 12.18
C CYS A 548 23.56 -15.81 12.75
N SER A 549 22.47 -15.50 12.04
CA SER A 549 21.10 -15.89 12.44
C SER A 549 20.95 -17.41 12.57
N VAL A 550 21.54 -18.17 11.63
CA VAL A 550 21.57 -19.64 11.68
C VAL A 550 22.29 -20.13 12.94
N ASN A 551 23.47 -19.59 13.24
CA ASN A 551 24.26 -20.00 14.41
C ASN A 551 23.57 -19.67 15.74
N ILE A 552 22.81 -18.57 15.84
CA ILE A 552 21.96 -18.29 17.01
C ILE A 552 20.93 -19.41 17.23
N ASN A 553 20.27 -19.87 16.15
CA ASN A 553 19.25 -20.92 16.22
C ASN A 553 19.85 -22.32 16.45
N LEU A 554 21.15 -22.49 16.16
CA LEU A 554 21.93 -23.68 16.51
C LEU A 554 22.58 -23.57 17.91
N TRP A 555 22.34 -22.47 18.63
CA TRP A 555 22.92 -22.14 19.93
C TRP A 555 24.46 -22.01 19.94
N ASP A 556 25.10 -21.86 18.78
CA ASP A 556 26.52 -21.54 18.66
C ASP A 556 26.73 -20.02 18.70
N TYR A 557 26.58 -19.46 19.90
CA TYR A 557 26.63 -18.01 20.09
C TYR A 557 28.01 -17.41 19.78
N ASN A 558 29.11 -18.16 19.97
CA ASN A 558 30.45 -17.67 19.66
C ASN A 558 30.66 -17.55 18.14
N GLN A 559 30.24 -18.56 17.38
CA GLN A 559 30.30 -18.47 15.92
C GLN A 559 29.33 -17.42 15.38
N ALA A 560 28.13 -17.27 15.98
CA ALA A 560 27.22 -16.19 15.65
C ALA A 560 27.86 -14.81 15.85
N ILE A 561 28.53 -14.57 16.98
CA ILE A 561 29.23 -13.30 17.23
C ILE A 561 30.29 -13.02 16.16
N THR A 562 31.04 -14.04 15.77
CA THR A 562 32.05 -13.94 14.71
C THR A 562 31.42 -13.52 13.39
N ASP A 563 30.38 -14.23 12.94
CA ASP A 563 29.71 -13.95 11.68
C ASP A 563 28.99 -12.60 11.68
N CYS A 564 28.31 -12.24 12.77
CA CYS A 564 27.70 -10.92 12.88
C CYS A 564 28.75 -9.80 12.86
N THR A 565 29.92 -10.01 13.46
CA THR A 565 31.03 -9.05 13.42
C THR A 565 31.57 -8.88 12.01
N GLU A 566 31.74 -9.98 11.27
CA GLU A 566 32.14 -9.92 9.86
C GLU A 566 31.10 -9.20 9.00
N ALA A 567 29.80 -9.44 9.23
CA ALA A 567 28.72 -8.71 8.55
C ALA A 567 28.79 -7.21 8.82
N ILE A 568 28.92 -6.82 10.09
CA ILE A 568 28.98 -5.41 10.53
C ILE A 568 30.22 -4.70 9.95
N ASN A 569 31.38 -5.36 9.94
CA ASN A 569 32.61 -4.77 9.42
C ASN A 569 32.54 -4.46 7.92
N ARG A 570 31.76 -5.24 7.16
CA ARG A 570 31.55 -5.03 5.72
C ARG A 570 30.47 -3.99 5.47
N THR A 571 29.30 -4.19 6.08
CA THR A 571 28.15 -3.30 5.95
C THR A 571 27.42 -3.24 7.30
N PRO A 572 27.60 -2.16 8.08
CA PRO A 572 26.84 -1.96 9.31
C PRO A 572 25.33 -2.00 9.03
N ASN A 573 24.61 -2.88 9.72
CA ASN A 573 23.16 -3.03 9.58
C ASN A 573 22.53 -3.44 10.92
N ASP A 574 21.29 -3.02 11.14
CA ASP A 574 20.51 -3.22 12.35
C ASP A 574 20.34 -4.70 12.70
N VAL A 575 20.09 -5.56 11.70
CA VAL A 575 19.87 -7.00 11.88
C VAL A 575 21.08 -7.68 12.50
N ALA A 576 22.29 -7.41 11.98
CA ALA A 576 23.51 -8.01 12.49
C ALA A 576 23.83 -7.53 13.92
N TYR A 577 23.61 -6.24 14.23
CA TYR A 577 23.75 -5.73 15.60
C TYR A 577 22.74 -6.40 16.55
N ASN A 578 21.46 -6.47 16.18
CA ASN A 578 20.43 -7.09 17.02
C ASN A 578 20.69 -8.59 17.24
N ASN A 579 21.14 -9.31 16.21
CA ASN A 579 21.52 -10.72 16.33
C ASN A 579 22.74 -10.90 17.25
N ARG A 580 23.77 -10.05 17.13
CA ARG A 580 24.93 -10.11 18.03
C ARG A 580 24.55 -9.75 19.47
N CYS A 581 23.61 -8.82 19.66
CA CYS A 581 22.99 -8.55 20.96
C CYS A 581 22.33 -9.81 21.55
N ILE A 582 21.54 -10.54 20.77
CA ILE A 582 20.92 -11.81 21.22
C ILE A 582 22.00 -12.84 21.61
N ALA A 583 23.08 -12.95 20.84
CA ALA A 583 24.17 -13.86 21.16
C ALA A 583 24.87 -13.49 22.48
N TYR A 584 25.19 -12.21 22.69
CA TYR A 584 25.76 -11.73 23.95
C TYR A 584 24.80 -11.90 25.14
N LEU A 585 23.50 -11.69 24.94
CA LEU A 585 22.48 -11.90 25.97
C LEU A 585 22.47 -13.37 26.45
N ASN A 586 22.53 -14.32 25.53
CA ASN A 586 22.59 -15.76 25.86
C ASN A 586 23.91 -16.16 26.54
N LEU A 587 25.02 -15.49 26.20
CA LEU A 587 26.29 -15.64 26.91
C LEU A 587 26.36 -14.84 28.22
N LYS A 588 25.29 -14.14 28.60
CA LYS A 588 25.17 -13.29 29.80
C LYS A 588 26.15 -12.11 29.83
N ASP A 589 26.67 -11.68 28.68
CA ASP A 589 27.45 -10.45 28.53
C ASP A 589 26.50 -9.27 28.31
N TYR A 590 25.78 -8.89 29.37
CA TYR A 590 24.74 -7.87 29.31
C TYR A 590 25.23 -6.50 28.83
N PRO A 591 26.43 -6.00 29.24
CA PRO A 591 26.93 -4.72 28.74
C PRO A 591 27.11 -4.71 27.22
N LYS A 592 27.67 -5.77 26.63
CA LYS A 592 27.81 -5.86 25.17
C LYS A 592 26.46 -6.03 24.48
N ALA A 593 25.56 -6.82 25.04
CA ALA A 593 24.21 -6.97 24.52
C ALA A 593 23.48 -5.61 24.44
N ILE A 594 23.49 -4.84 25.54
CA ILE A 594 22.85 -3.51 25.59
C ILE A 594 23.48 -2.55 24.56
N ALA A 595 24.81 -2.57 24.40
CA ALA A 595 25.51 -1.74 23.43
C ALA A 595 25.11 -2.07 21.99
N ASP A 596 25.10 -3.35 21.61
CA ASP A 596 24.74 -3.79 20.26
C ASP A 596 23.26 -3.54 19.95
N CYS A 597 22.35 -3.86 20.87
CA CYS A 597 20.94 -3.54 20.68
C CYS A 597 20.70 -2.03 20.56
N SER A 598 21.50 -1.20 21.26
CA SER A 598 21.43 0.26 21.12
C SER A 598 21.88 0.73 19.74
N LYS A 599 22.92 0.10 19.16
CA LYS A 599 23.30 0.40 17.77
C LYS A 599 22.27 -0.07 16.75
N ALA A 600 21.63 -1.23 16.96
CA ALA A 600 20.51 -1.64 16.12
C ALA A 600 19.38 -0.59 16.11
N ILE A 601 19.00 -0.08 17.29
CA ILE A 601 17.98 0.97 17.44
C ILE A 601 18.44 2.31 16.82
N GLU A 602 19.71 2.67 16.93
CA GLU A 602 20.24 3.90 16.32
C GLU A 602 20.17 3.85 14.79
N ILE A 603 20.47 2.70 14.19
CA ILE A 603 20.37 2.49 12.75
C ILE A 603 18.89 2.46 12.31
N LYS A 604 18.04 1.77 13.09
CA LYS A 604 16.62 1.59 12.80
C LYS A 604 15.77 1.85 14.04
N GLY A 605 15.33 3.10 14.17
CA GLY A 605 14.60 3.59 15.35
C GLY A 605 13.21 3.00 15.56
N ASP A 606 12.64 2.34 14.56
CA ASP A 606 11.34 1.66 14.59
C ASP A 606 11.44 0.12 14.71
N ASP A 607 12.62 -0.43 15.05
CA ASP A 607 12.75 -1.86 15.31
C ASP A 607 12.31 -2.22 16.74
N TYR A 608 11.02 -2.51 16.93
CA TYR A 608 10.46 -2.92 18.22
C TYR A 608 11.14 -4.17 18.80
N LYS A 609 11.68 -5.08 17.97
CA LYS A 609 12.37 -6.28 18.46
C LYS A 609 13.70 -5.91 19.12
N ALA A 610 14.43 -4.94 18.58
CA ALA A 610 15.66 -4.45 19.18
C ALA A 610 15.40 -3.77 20.54
N TYR A 611 14.29 -3.03 20.69
CA TYR A 611 13.86 -2.52 22.01
C TYR A 611 13.52 -3.67 22.97
N SER A 612 12.73 -4.66 22.55
CA SER A 612 12.39 -5.81 23.39
C SER A 612 13.64 -6.58 23.84
N ASN A 613 14.61 -6.79 22.94
CA ASN A 613 15.88 -7.45 23.26
C ASN A 613 16.77 -6.62 24.19
N ARG A 614 16.84 -5.30 23.99
CA ARG A 614 17.56 -4.40 24.92
C ARG A 614 16.90 -4.38 26.30
N GLY A 615 15.57 -4.38 26.34
CA GLY A 615 14.78 -4.49 27.56
C GLY A 615 15.06 -5.79 28.31
N LEU A 616 15.17 -6.93 27.59
CA LEU A 616 15.57 -8.21 28.18
C LEU A 616 16.99 -8.15 28.75
N ALA A 617 17.93 -7.55 28.02
CA ALA A 617 19.31 -7.39 28.48
C ALA A 617 19.41 -6.49 29.72
N ARG A 618 18.68 -5.38 29.76
CA ARG A 618 18.59 -4.48 30.93
C ARG A 618 17.92 -5.15 32.12
N PHE A 619 16.84 -5.89 31.90
CA PHE A 619 16.17 -6.67 32.95
C PHE A 619 17.11 -7.71 33.57
N ALA A 620 17.86 -8.45 32.74
CA ALA A 620 18.85 -9.41 33.20
C ALA A 620 20.03 -8.75 33.93
N ALA A 621 20.40 -7.52 33.52
CA ALA A 621 21.36 -6.67 34.22
C ALA A 621 20.80 -5.95 35.47
N GLN A 622 19.54 -6.22 35.85
CA GLN A 622 18.82 -5.58 36.97
C GLN A 622 18.57 -4.06 36.80
N ASP A 623 18.71 -3.52 35.59
CA ASP A 623 18.27 -2.17 35.22
C ASP A 623 16.76 -2.19 34.90
N TYR A 624 15.94 -2.28 35.94
CA TYR A 624 14.49 -2.33 35.82
C TYR A 624 13.87 -1.06 35.20
N PRO A 625 14.27 0.17 35.60
CA PRO A 625 13.75 1.38 34.96
C PRO A 625 14.08 1.44 33.47
N GLY A 626 15.31 1.11 33.08
CA GLY A 626 15.70 1.09 31.67
C GLY A 626 14.98 0.00 30.87
N ALA A 627 14.71 -1.15 31.46
CA ALA A 627 13.91 -2.21 30.83
C ALA A 627 12.46 -1.77 30.57
N ILE A 628 11.81 -1.08 31.53
CA ILE A 628 10.46 -0.52 31.35
C ILE A 628 10.43 0.49 30.20
N VAL A 629 11.42 1.38 30.11
CA VAL A 629 11.52 2.35 29.02
C VAL A 629 11.63 1.65 27.66
N ASP A 630 12.44 0.60 27.57
CA ASP A 630 12.61 -0.16 26.34
C ASP A 630 11.34 -0.91 25.93
N TYR A 631 10.72 -1.68 26.84
CA TYR A 631 9.46 -2.36 26.52
C TYR A 631 8.35 -1.38 26.17
N THR A 632 8.27 -0.23 26.84
CA THR A 632 7.28 0.81 26.51
C THR A 632 7.52 1.39 25.13
N SER A 633 8.79 1.60 24.75
CA SER A 633 9.14 2.06 23.40
C SER A 633 8.78 1.01 22.34
N GLY A 634 9.09 -0.27 22.60
CA GLY A 634 8.68 -1.39 21.73
C GLY A 634 7.16 -1.50 21.56
N ILE A 635 6.40 -1.37 22.65
CA ILE A 635 4.93 -1.37 22.64
C ILE A 635 4.36 -0.17 21.87
N ASN A 636 4.96 1.02 22.00
CA ASN A 636 4.51 2.19 21.25
C ASN A 636 4.69 2.01 19.73
N ILE A 637 5.70 1.26 19.31
CA ILE A 637 5.96 0.92 17.91
C ILE A 637 5.04 -0.22 17.44
N ASN A 638 4.90 -1.29 18.24
CA ASN A 638 4.02 -2.42 17.96
C ASN A 638 3.06 -2.70 19.14
N PRO A 639 1.89 -2.04 19.17
CA PRO A 639 0.92 -2.17 20.28
C PRO A 639 0.29 -3.56 20.42
N ASN A 640 0.48 -4.44 19.44
CA ASN A 640 -0.07 -5.80 19.42
C ASN A 640 0.95 -6.87 19.87
N ASP A 641 2.15 -6.47 20.32
CA ASP A 641 3.17 -7.38 20.83
C ASP A 641 2.84 -7.86 22.26
N ALA A 642 2.10 -8.98 22.35
CA ALA A 642 1.74 -9.59 23.64
C ALA A 642 2.97 -9.94 24.51
N GLU A 643 4.10 -10.29 23.89
CA GLU A 643 5.32 -10.69 24.63
C GLU A 643 5.98 -9.47 25.27
N ALA A 644 5.97 -8.31 24.61
CA ALA A 644 6.46 -7.06 25.20
C ALA A 644 5.67 -6.66 26.46
N TYR A 645 4.33 -6.78 26.45
CA TYR A 645 3.52 -6.57 27.66
C TYR A 645 3.85 -7.61 28.74
N GLY A 646 3.93 -8.89 28.38
CA GLY A 646 4.28 -9.96 29.33
C GLY A 646 5.67 -9.77 29.95
N ASN A 647 6.64 -9.26 29.19
CA ASN A 647 7.98 -8.96 29.68
C ASN A 647 7.98 -7.72 30.58
N ARG A 648 7.29 -6.64 30.19
CA ARG A 648 7.18 -5.43 31.03
C ARG A 648 6.46 -5.72 32.35
N ALA A 649 5.42 -6.57 32.32
CA ALA A 649 4.74 -7.06 33.53
C ALA A 649 5.73 -7.74 34.49
N GLN A 650 6.63 -8.59 33.99
CA GLN A 650 7.65 -9.24 34.83
C GLN A 650 8.58 -8.23 35.49
N VAL A 651 8.93 -7.14 34.79
CA VAL A 651 9.72 -6.05 35.39
C VAL A 651 8.95 -5.38 36.52
N TYR A 652 7.67 -5.06 36.31
CA TYR A 652 6.82 -4.50 37.35
C TYR A 652 6.66 -5.43 38.56
N VAL A 653 6.57 -6.75 38.36
CA VAL A 653 6.57 -7.73 39.45
C VAL A 653 7.85 -7.64 40.28
N LYS A 654 9.04 -7.55 39.64
CA LYS A 654 10.31 -7.38 40.37
C LYS A 654 10.36 -6.08 41.17
N MET A 655 9.70 -5.04 40.69
CA MET A 655 9.56 -3.75 41.39
C MET A 655 8.40 -3.71 42.40
N LYS A 656 7.67 -4.82 42.59
CA LYS A 656 6.44 -4.90 43.42
C LYS A 656 5.34 -3.91 43.01
N ASN A 657 5.33 -3.47 41.75
CA ASN A 657 4.27 -2.64 41.18
C ASN A 657 3.16 -3.54 40.61
N TYR A 658 2.39 -4.15 41.49
CA TYR A 658 1.44 -5.21 41.14
C TYR A 658 0.28 -4.72 40.26
N ASP A 659 -0.20 -3.50 40.45
CA ASP A 659 -1.29 -2.94 39.65
C ASP A 659 -0.92 -2.84 38.16
N GLN A 660 0.26 -2.30 37.87
CA GLN A 660 0.75 -2.19 36.49
C GLN A 660 1.08 -3.56 35.90
N ALA A 661 1.63 -4.49 36.70
CA ALA A 661 1.91 -5.84 36.25
C ALA A 661 0.63 -6.61 35.87
N ILE A 662 -0.45 -6.49 36.66
CA ILE A 662 -1.75 -7.10 36.35
C ILE A 662 -2.33 -6.51 35.06
N ALA A 663 -2.25 -5.19 34.89
CA ALA A 663 -2.74 -4.52 33.68
C ALA A 663 -2.02 -5.00 32.42
N ASP A 664 -0.70 -5.10 32.45
CA ASP A 664 0.11 -5.59 31.33
C ASP A 664 -0.15 -7.07 31.04
N TYR A 665 -0.24 -7.93 32.05
CA TYR A 665 -0.61 -9.33 31.82
C TYR A 665 -2.02 -9.49 31.26
N ALA A 666 -2.99 -8.68 31.72
CA ALA A 666 -4.34 -8.69 31.17
C ALA A 666 -4.35 -8.28 29.69
N GLN A 667 -3.56 -7.26 29.32
CA GLN A 667 -3.43 -6.85 27.92
C GLN A 667 -2.72 -7.91 27.07
N ALA A 668 -1.65 -8.55 27.59
CA ALA A 668 -0.98 -9.67 26.92
C ALA A 668 -1.94 -10.83 26.63
N ILE A 669 -2.79 -11.18 27.60
CA ILE A 669 -3.83 -12.22 27.47
C ILE A 669 -4.90 -11.81 26.45
N ARG A 670 -5.31 -10.54 26.42
CA ARG A 670 -6.28 -10.03 25.44
C ARG A 670 -5.76 -10.14 24.00
N LEU A 671 -4.48 -9.84 23.79
CA LEU A 671 -3.81 -9.93 22.50
C LEU A 671 -3.53 -11.39 22.10
N LYS A 672 -3.20 -12.24 23.07
CA LYS A 672 -2.85 -13.66 22.87
C LYS A 672 -3.54 -14.52 23.93
N SER A 673 -4.75 -14.99 23.61
CA SER A 673 -5.58 -15.75 24.55
C SER A 673 -4.98 -17.08 25.00
N ASN A 674 -4.04 -17.63 24.23
CA ASN A 674 -3.30 -18.86 24.56
C ASN A 674 -1.95 -18.59 25.26
N TYR A 675 -1.72 -17.39 25.82
CA TYR A 675 -0.46 -17.06 26.49
C TYR A 675 -0.37 -17.61 27.93
N ALA A 676 -0.03 -18.90 28.05
CA ALA A 676 0.05 -19.62 29.34
C ALA A 676 0.87 -18.88 30.41
N GLY A 677 2.05 -18.36 30.03
CA GLY A 677 2.93 -17.62 30.95
C GLY A 677 2.34 -16.33 31.50
N ALA A 678 1.47 -15.64 30.75
CA ALA A 678 0.82 -14.43 31.22
C ALA A 678 -0.27 -14.73 32.28
N TYR A 679 -1.05 -15.81 32.09
CA TYR A 679 -1.97 -16.30 33.11
C TYR A 679 -1.21 -16.72 34.37
N TYR A 680 -0.14 -17.52 34.21
CA TYR A 680 0.67 -17.96 35.35
C TYR A 680 1.27 -16.77 36.12
N GLY A 681 1.85 -15.81 35.40
CA GLY A 681 2.42 -14.59 36.01
C GLY A 681 1.39 -13.74 36.74
N ARG A 682 0.18 -13.56 36.17
CA ARG A 682 -0.92 -12.85 36.83
C ARG A 682 -1.45 -13.61 38.06
N GLY A 683 -1.54 -14.94 37.97
CA GLY A 683 -1.92 -15.80 39.09
C GLY A 683 -0.96 -15.66 40.26
N LEU A 684 0.36 -15.62 40.01
CA LEU A 684 1.36 -15.39 41.06
C LEU A 684 1.16 -14.04 41.77
N ILE A 685 0.85 -12.97 41.03
CA ILE A 685 0.58 -11.66 41.62
C ILE A 685 -0.69 -11.71 42.48
N ARG A 686 -1.74 -12.38 41.99
CA ARG A 686 -3.01 -12.53 42.72
C ARG A 686 -2.83 -13.22 44.07
N VAL A 687 -1.90 -14.18 44.18
CA VAL A 687 -1.50 -14.77 45.46
C VAL A 687 -0.93 -13.71 46.40
N GLU A 688 0.00 -12.88 45.93
CA GLU A 688 0.66 -11.85 46.74
C GLU A 688 -0.33 -10.78 47.26
N ILE A 689 -1.35 -10.44 46.47
CA ILE A 689 -2.39 -9.46 46.88
C ILE A 689 -3.58 -10.10 47.61
N GLY A 690 -3.57 -11.41 47.85
CA GLY A 690 -4.60 -12.13 48.59
C GLY A 690 -5.85 -12.54 47.82
N ASP A 691 -5.90 -12.35 46.50
CA ASP A 691 -6.99 -12.82 45.63
C ASP A 691 -6.83 -14.31 45.30
N LYS A 692 -7.14 -15.16 46.27
CA LYS A 692 -7.03 -16.62 46.12
C LYS A 692 -7.88 -17.17 44.99
N SER A 693 -9.13 -16.71 44.87
CA SER A 693 -10.08 -17.17 43.84
C SER A 693 -9.59 -16.87 42.44
N GLY A 694 -9.13 -15.63 42.20
CA GLY A 694 -8.60 -15.24 40.90
C GLY A 694 -7.26 -15.91 40.60
N ALA A 695 -6.43 -16.17 41.63
CA ALA A 695 -5.17 -16.90 41.46
C ALA A 695 -5.40 -18.34 40.99
N ILE A 696 -6.32 -19.08 41.64
CA ILE A 696 -6.67 -20.45 41.25
C ILE A 696 -7.18 -20.48 39.81
N SER A 697 -8.12 -19.58 39.45
CA SER A 697 -8.65 -19.51 38.08
C SER A 697 -7.56 -19.26 37.02
N ASP A 698 -6.61 -18.36 37.30
CA ASP A 698 -5.49 -18.09 36.40
C ASP A 698 -4.55 -19.30 36.29
N PHE A 699 -4.27 -20.02 37.39
CA PHE A 699 -3.43 -21.21 37.36
C PHE A 699 -4.09 -22.38 36.65
N GLU A 700 -5.40 -22.58 36.80
CA GLU A 700 -6.14 -23.60 36.05
C GLU A 700 -6.03 -23.36 34.55
N GLN A 701 -6.28 -22.12 34.12
CA GLN A 701 -6.17 -21.74 32.72
C GLN A 701 -4.74 -21.85 32.20
N ALA A 702 -3.74 -21.40 32.98
CA ALA A 702 -2.34 -21.56 32.64
C ALA A 702 -1.94 -23.04 32.49
N GLY A 703 -2.36 -23.89 33.44
CA GLY A 703 -2.09 -25.32 33.42
C GLY A 703 -2.68 -26.00 32.19
N LYS A 704 -3.95 -25.70 31.85
CA LYS A 704 -4.59 -26.19 30.62
C LYS A 704 -3.78 -25.81 29.38
N LEU A 705 -3.43 -24.54 29.25
CA LEU A 705 -2.67 -24.04 28.10
C LEU A 705 -1.26 -24.64 28.02
N TYR A 706 -0.57 -24.81 29.16
CA TYR A 706 0.73 -25.48 29.20
C TYR A 706 0.64 -26.93 28.71
N LEU A 707 -0.41 -27.66 29.08
CA LEU A 707 -0.61 -29.03 28.61
C LEU A 707 -0.89 -29.08 27.09
N GLU A 708 -1.74 -28.18 26.58
CA GLU A 708 -2.01 -28.03 25.14
C GLU A 708 -0.73 -27.70 24.34
N GLN A 709 0.21 -27.00 24.97
CA GLN A 709 1.50 -26.62 24.39
C GLN A 709 2.61 -27.67 24.60
N GLY A 710 2.32 -28.79 25.28
CA GLY A 710 3.31 -29.83 25.61
C GLY A 710 4.31 -29.43 26.71
N LEU A 711 4.10 -28.30 27.39
CA LEU A 711 4.95 -27.77 28.46
C LEU A 711 4.62 -28.38 29.82
N THR A 712 4.95 -29.65 29.99
CA THR A 712 4.62 -30.43 31.20
C THR A 712 5.17 -29.84 32.51
N GLY A 713 6.28 -29.11 32.46
CA GLY A 713 6.85 -28.39 33.61
C GLY A 713 5.91 -27.29 34.11
N GLY A 714 5.48 -26.39 33.22
CA GLY A 714 4.56 -25.30 33.57
C GLY A 714 3.20 -25.81 34.07
N TYR A 715 2.71 -26.93 33.53
CA TYR A 715 1.51 -27.58 34.06
C TYR A 715 1.70 -28.03 35.52
N LYS A 716 2.82 -28.71 35.84
CA LYS A 716 3.14 -29.14 37.20
C LYS A 716 3.26 -27.96 38.14
N ASP A 717 3.90 -26.87 37.70
CA ASP A 717 4.06 -25.65 38.48
C ASP A 717 2.71 -25.01 38.79
N ALA A 718 1.80 -24.94 37.81
CA ALA A 718 0.44 -24.43 38.01
C ALA A 718 -0.35 -25.30 39.00
N GLN A 719 -0.32 -26.62 38.86
CA GLN A 719 -0.97 -27.56 39.78
C GLN A 719 -0.41 -27.47 41.20
N PHE A 720 0.91 -27.26 41.34
CA PHE A 720 1.53 -27.03 42.63
C PHE A 720 1.02 -25.75 43.29
N GLN A 721 0.87 -24.66 42.52
CA GLN A 721 0.32 -23.40 43.05
C GLN A 721 -1.15 -23.55 43.49
N ILE A 722 -1.98 -24.26 42.72
CA ILE A 722 -3.39 -24.51 43.07
C ILE A 722 -3.49 -25.25 44.42
N LYS A 723 -2.77 -26.36 44.57
CA LYS A 723 -2.76 -27.16 45.81
C LYS A 723 -2.29 -26.41 47.06
N ARG A 724 -1.52 -25.32 46.88
CA ARG A 724 -1.04 -24.48 47.98
C ARG A 724 -2.11 -23.46 48.44
N LEU A 725 -3.10 -23.19 47.59
CA LEU A 725 -4.14 -22.18 47.82
C LEU A 725 -5.46 -22.78 48.31
N GLU A 726 -5.69 -24.07 47.99
CA GLU A 726 -6.69 -24.96 48.62
C GLU A 726 -6.34 -25.23 50.09
#